data_AF-A0A3D1TG09-F1
#
_entry.id   AF-A0A3D1TG09-F1
#
_cell.length_a   1.000
_cell.length_b   1.000
_cell.length_c   1.000
_cell.angle_alpha   90.00
_cell.angle_beta   90.00
_cell.angle_gamma   90.00
#
_symmetry.space_group_name_H-M   'P 1'
#
loop_
_entity.id
_entity.type
_entity.pdbx_description
1 polymer ?
#
loop_
_entity_poly.entity_id
_entity_poly.type
_entity_poly.pdbx_seq_one_letter_code
_entity_poly.pdbx_strand_id
1 'polypeptide(L)'
;MRPLDKIFRSRLERVIREARDIAEDAARVALEQLGVGEAAAFEHLSEQERELRRRLRVHGRQLGDALNGGKLQTMDRLIEEVAYEHWHRMLFARFLAENDLLMYPDPDEPVAVTLEECEDLAGDEGAANGWELAARFAARMLPQIFRLESPVFQLALPPEHQQRLERLVADLPQEVFTAADSLGWVYQFWQAKKKDEVNASEVKIGARELPAVTQLFTEPYMVSFLLDNSLGAWWAGKIAGASSSGSQKNFQDCKTEEDCRKMCAIPGVPLDYLRFVARASSSGSQNVTRASSSGSHTFTNKSTTSKPFTSPDFHTLRIHGGENLPHWQCENAIYHVSFRLSDSVPEDQRNEWLAEREAIENIAVQANRPLTEEEEQRIRFLYSKRIEAFLDSGYGECHLQIPEVGELLAKAIRHFDGERYRLHAWCLMPNHVHVIVEPAQGFELASIIHTWKSFTANKANQLLGRSGPFWQEDAYTHILRTEKDYRFQVEYVFGNPAKAGLRDWKWVGPVAAERPDQDGLATIFPDQDGLATTWAPAAGTFDGWPEELSKLKLLDPCCGSGHFLVAAFHMLVPMRMARENLSPRKAADAVLRENIHGLELDQRCVELAAFALALAAWKYPGAGGYRVLPELNIACSGLSVSVAKEEWKQLGLGQRGLTIALDLMHDNFRDAPVLGSLLNPAKTDAAKVVHWEELAGALEQALQQEQSEAQQEVAVVAQGLAKAAILLAGRYHLVITNVPYLARGKHDQQLREYCEKYYTAAKNDLATVFLDRCLELCAEGAGTVSAVLPQNWLFLTTYKRFREKLLKSDTWHLLARLGEGGFDTSAAAGAFVVLLTLSRGKAEAEFSLFHQQDAGSNLIHGLDVSAPRTPAEKAAQLQTAELKSVEQAKQLENPDARVAFGELSNSPLLDQLADYGKGSTTGDGPRFLMYTWEFSKPDKNFVFWLNSPNGGRMWTGRSQVCKVPLDDLGLNEQLGCRLHGQNVFGRPGVVVNKMRKLEAFLYYGEAFDDNICPICPAIESSIPALFSFVESNDFHDNVRVVDQSLKVTAATLTKVPFDLDHWTKVAEEKYPNGLPKPYTDDPTQWIFHGHPCGSVIWDDGQKWTAHGPLRTDAGVLQVAVARLLGYRWPAELDPDMELADEQRAWVNRCPGLTGYADGDGIVCIPPVRGEVSASDRLLNLLAAAYEQAKEPQMDTDEHRS
;
A
#
# COMPACT_ATOMS: atom_id res chain seq x y z
N MET A 1 13.14 21.41 0.89
CA MET A 1 12.12 22.42 0.51
C MET A 1 10.81 22.06 1.16
N ARG A 2 9.92 23.03 1.45
CA ARG A 2 8.62 22.74 2.07
C ARG A 2 7.59 22.37 0.98
N PRO A 3 6.83 21.27 1.14
CA PRO A 3 5.71 20.97 0.28
C PRO A 3 4.54 21.94 0.53
N LEU A 4 3.65 22.05 -0.45
CA LEU A 4 2.45 22.86 -0.37
C LEU A 4 1.48 22.25 0.66
N ASP A 5 1.04 23.09 1.60
CA ASP A 5 0.06 22.70 2.62
C ASP A 5 -1.25 22.20 1.99
N LYS A 6 -1.90 21.24 2.65
CA LYS A 6 -3.11 20.59 2.13
C LYS A 6 -4.26 21.57 1.87
N ILE A 7 -4.39 22.64 2.67
CA ILE A 7 -5.42 23.67 2.49
C ILE A 7 -5.16 24.43 1.18
N PHE A 8 -3.92 24.87 0.96
CA PHE A 8 -3.55 25.59 -0.27
C PHE A 8 -3.58 24.68 -1.49
N ARG A 9 -3.20 23.40 -1.34
CA ARG A 9 -3.30 22.39 -2.40
C ARG A 9 -4.74 22.15 -2.84
N SER A 10 -5.67 22.05 -1.89
CA SER A 10 -7.10 21.90 -2.19
C SER A 10 -7.68 23.14 -2.88
N ARG A 11 -7.23 24.34 -2.49
CA ARG A 11 -7.59 25.59 -3.18
C ARG A 11 -7.04 25.62 -4.61
N LEU A 12 -5.79 25.22 -4.79
CA LEU A 12 -5.12 25.14 -6.09
C LEU A 12 -5.85 24.18 -7.03
N GLU A 13 -6.26 22.99 -6.55
CA GLU A 13 -7.04 22.04 -7.35
C GLU A 13 -8.33 22.65 -7.87
N ARG A 14 -9.11 23.29 -7.00
CA ARG A 14 -10.38 23.93 -7.38
C ARG A 14 -10.17 25.02 -8.43
N VAL A 15 -9.18 25.91 -8.21
CA VAL A 15 -8.88 27.01 -9.13
C VAL A 15 -8.45 26.49 -10.50
N ILE A 16 -7.63 25.45 -10.56
CA ILE A 16 -7.16 24.88 -11.83
C ILE A 16 -8.28 24.21 -12.61
N ARG A 17 -9.15 23.45 -11.93
CA ARG A 17 -10.33 22.85 -12.59
C ARG A 17 -11.24 23.92 -13.18
N GLU A 18 -11.51 24.98 -12.42
CA GLU A 18 -12.31 26.12 -12.89
C GLU A 18 -11.63 26.87 -14.04
N ALA A 19 -10.33 27.13 -13.93
CA ALA A 19 -9.55 27.80 -14.97
C ALA A 19 -9.54 27.01 -16.28
N ARG A 20 -9.45 25.68 -16.21
CA ARG A 20 -9.53 24.82 -17.38
C ARG A 20 -10.85 24.98 -18.13
N ASP A 21 -11.98 24.96 -17.42
CA ASP A 21 -13.30 25.11 -18.04
C ASP A 21 -13.44 26.49 -18.71
N ILE A 22 -12.98 27.55 -18.04
CA ILE A 22 -13.02 28.92 -18.59
C ILE A 22 -12.10 29.03 -19.82
N ALA A 23 -10.89 28.47 -19.75
CA ALA A 23 -9.91 28.56 -20.83
C ALA A 23 -10.34 27.74 -22.06
N GLU A 24 -10.91 26.53 -21.88
CA GLU A 24 -11.46 25.73 -22.98
C GLU A 24 -12.64 26.44 -23.66
N ASP A 25 -13.52 27.09 -22.89
CA ASP A 25 -14.63 27.90 -23.43
C ASP A 25 -14.12 29.13 -24.18
N ALA A 26 -13.15 29.85 -23.60
CA ALA A 26 -12.53 31.02 -24.23
C ALA A 26 -11.85 30.66 -25.57
N ALA A 27 -11.09 29.56 -25.58
CA ALA A 27 -10.43 29.03 -26.76
C ALA A 27 -11.45 28.65 -27.83
N ARG A 28 -12.53 27.97 -27.46
CA ARG A 28 -13.62 27.61 -28.38
C ARG A 28 -14.22 28.85 -29.03
N VAL A 29 -14.63 29.84 -28.25
CA VAL A 29 -15.23 31.09 -28.76
C VAL A 29 -14.27 31.81 -29.71
N ALA A 30 -12.99 31.94 -29.36
CA ALA A 30 -12.00 32.61 -30.20
C ALA A 30 -11.77 31.87 -31.53
N LEU A 31 -11.67 30.55 -31.51
CA LEU A 31 -11.48 29.72 -32.70
C LEU A 31 -12.73 29.71 -33.61
N GLU A 32 -13.92 29.72 -33.02
CA GLU A 32 -15.20 29.82 -33.73
C GLU A 32 -15.37 31.17 -34.41
N GLN A 33 -14.95 32.28 -33.78
CA GLN A 33 -14.96 33.62 -34.37
C GLN A 33 -14.09 33.72 -35.64
N LEU A 34 -12.94 33.04 -35.65
CA LEU A 34 -12.09 32.94 -36.85
C LEU A 34 -12.60 31.90 -37.86
N GLY A 35 -13.69 31.18 -37.54
CA GLY A 35 -14.22 30.11 -38.38
C GLY A 35 -13.20 29.00 -38.61
N VAL A 36 -12.37 28.66 -37.62
CA VAL A 36 -11.30 27.66 -37.77
C VAL A 36 -11.86 26.29 -38.14
N GLY A 37 -13.05 25.91 -37.63
CA GLY A 37 -13.72 24.65 -37.97
C GLY A 37 -14.42 24.66 -39.34
N GLU A 38 -14.70 25.84 -39.89
CA GLU A 38 -15.54 26.01 -41.08
C GLU A 38 -14.83 25.65 -42.39
N ALA A 39 -15.60 25.33 -43.44
CA ALA A 39 -15.03 24.96 -44.74
C ALA A 39 -14.36 26.16 -45.45
N ALA A 40 -14.91 27.37 -45.28
CA ALA A 40 -14.43 28.61 -45.86
C ALA A 40 -14.14 29.65 -44.76
N ALA A 41 -13.21 30.56 -45.02
CA ALA A 41 -12.98 31.71 -44.14
C ALA A 41 -14.15 32.69 -44.25
N PHE A 42 -14.52 33.34 -43.15
CA PHE A 42 -15.59 34.35 -43.19
C PHE A 42 -15.15 35.60 -43.97
N GLU A 43 -16.11 36.22 -44.66
CA GLU A 43 -15.84 37.36 -45.56
C GLU A 43 -15.28 38.57 -44.81
N HIS A 44 -15.69 38.77 -43.56
CA HIS A 44 -15.30 39.91 -42.72
C HIS A 44 -13.88 39.82 -42.14
N LEU A 45 -13.22 38.65 -42.22
CA LEU A 45 -11.86 38.49 -41.69
C LEU A 45 -10.84 39.27 -42.52
N SER A 46 -9.96 39.99 -41.84
CA SER A 46 -8.78 40.64 -42.42
C SER A 46 -7.78 39.62 -43.00
N GLU A 47 -6.82 40.09 -43.78
CA GLU A 47 -5.79 39.22 -44.36
C GLU A 47 -4.92 38.55 -43.28
N GLN A 48 -4.60 39.28 -42.20
CA GLN A 48 -3.86 38.76 -41.05
C GLN A 48 -4.66 37.66 -40.31
N GLU A 49 -5.95 37.88 -40.06
CA GLU A 49 -6.82 36.88 -39.44
C GLU A 49 -7.00 35.64 -40.33
N ARG A 50 -7.06 35.82 -41.65
CA ARG A 50 -7.11 34.70 -42.60
C ARG A 50 -5.81 33.88 -42.62
N GLU A 51 -4.66 34.52 -42.43
CA GLU A 51 -3.38 33.83 -42.25
C GLU A 51 -3.36 33.08 -40.92
N LEU A 52 -3.68 33.74 -39.82
CA LEU A 52 -3.76 33.13 -38.49
C LEU A 52 -4.68 31.90 -38.49
N ARG A 53 -5.88 32.03 -39.08
CA ARG A 53 -6.82 30.92 -39.27
C ARG A 53 -6.20 29.75 -40.03
N ARG A 54 -5.46 30.01 -41.12
CA ARG A 54 -4.80 28.94 -41.90
C ARG A 54 -3.77 28.20 -41.05
N ARG A 55 -2.95 28.95 -40.30
CA ARG A 55 -1.93 28.40 -39.40
C ARG A 55 -2.55 27.59 -38.27
N LEU A 56 -3.58 28.11 -37.59
CA LEU A 56 -4.33 27.39 -36.55
C LEU A 56 -4.96 26.09 -37.08
N ARG A 57 -5.50 26.09 -38.30
CA ARG A 57 -6.03 24.86 -38.91
C ARG A 57 -4.94 23.83 -39.17
N VAL A 58 -3.77 24.24 -39.67
CA VAL A 58 -2.61 23.34 -39.88
C VAL A 58 -2.18 22.75 -38.55
N HIS A 59 -2.00 23.60 -37.54
CA HIS A 59 -1.61 23.21 -36.19
C HIS A 59 -2.58 22.20 -35.58
N GLY A 60 -3.90 22.47 -35.61
CA GLY A 60 -4.92 21.53 -35.12
C GLY A 60 -4.83 20.15 -35.80
N ARG A 61 -4.58 20.09 -37.11
CA ARG A 61 -4.41 18.79 -37.81
C ARG A 61 -3.13 18.07 -37.39
N GLN A 62 -2.04 18.79 -37.11
CA GLN A 62 -0.81 18.19 -36.59
C GLN A 62 -1.03 17.59 -35.19
N LEU A 63 -1.82 18.24 -34.35
CA LEU A 63 -2.25 17.70 -33.05
C LEU A 63 -3.13 16.46 -33.21
N GLY A 64 -3.83 16.32 -34.35
CA GLY A 64 -4.69 15.18 -34.69
C GLY A 64 -6.18 15.51 -34.81
N ASP A 65 -6.55 16.79 -35.00
CA ASP A 65 -7.90 17.17 -35.38
C ASP A 65 -8.22 16.70 -36.80
N ALA A 66 -9.39 16.07 -36.97
CA ALA A 66 -9.79 15.45 -38.22
C ALA A 66 -10.41 16.47 -39.20
N LEU A 67 -10.08 16.32 -40.48
CA LEU A 67 -10.74 17.03 -41.58
C LEU A 67 -11.73 16.10 -42.26
N ASN A 68 -13.02 16.45 -42.28
CA ASN A 68 -14.05 15.63 -42.90
C ASN A 68 -14.25 15.93 -44.40
N GLY A 69 -15.06 15.12 -45.08
CA GLY A 69 -15.31 15.23 -46.53
C GLY A 69 -15.92 16.56 -47.00
N GLY A 70 -16.46 17.37 -46.08
CA GLY A 70 -16.96 18.73 -46.34
C GLY A 70 -15.93 19.84 -46.10
N LYS A 71 -14.65 19.49 -45.85
CA LYS A 71 -13.58 20.40 -45.39
C LYS A 71 -13.84 21.07 -44.02
N LEU A 72 -14.80 20.57 -43.26
CA LEU A 72 -14.97 20.96 -41.86
C LEU A 72 -13.92 20.25 -41.01
N GLN A 73 -13.32 20.98 -40.07
CA GLN A 73 -12.27 20.49 -39.20
C GLN A 73 -12.77 20.42 -37.76
N THR A 74 -12.50 19.32 -37.06
CA THR A 74 -12.69 19.28 -35.60
C THR A 74 -11.72 20.24 -34.93
N MET A 75 -12.00 20.68 -33.71
CA MET A 75 -11.12 21.63 -33.00
C MET A 75 -10.81 21.19 -31.58
N ASP A 76 -11.17 19.97 -31.18
CA ASP A 76 -11.07 19.55 -29.79
C ASP A 76 -9.63 19.63 -29.27
N ARG A 77 -8.65 19.16 -30.06
CA ARG A 77 -7.25 19.15 -29.61
C ARG A 77 -6.65 20.55 -29.62
N LEU A 78 -7.00 21.35 -30.64
CA LEU A 78 -6.60 22.75 -30.71
C LEU A 78 -7.19 23.58 -29.56
N ILE A 79 -8.45 23.34 -29.16
CA ILE A 79 -9.08 23.98 -28.01
C ILE A 79 -8.32 23.62 -26.72
N GLU A 80 -8.05 22.32 -26.50
CA GLU A 80 -7.32 21.83 -25.33
C GLU A 80 -5.92 22.46 -25.23
N GLU A 81 -5.21 22.59 -26.35
CA GLU A 81 -3.88 23.19 -26.39
C GLU A 81 -3.91 24.71 -26.18
N VAL A 82 -4.80 25.45 -26.88
CA VAL A 82 -4.96 26.90 -26.68
C VAL A 82 -5.28 27.20 -25.22
N ALA A 83 -6.20 26.45 -24.61
CA ALA A 83 -6.54 26.60 -23.21
C ALA A 83 -5.33 26.37 -22.29
N TYR A 84 -4.57 25.30 -22.54
CA TYR A 84 -3.39 24.95 -21.76
C TYR A 84 -2.31 26.04 -21.83
N GLU A 85 -1.95 26.46 -23.04
CA GLU A 85 -0.87 27.41 -23.31
C GLU A 85 -1.14 28.79 -22.72
N HIS A 86 -2.36 29.32 -22.91
CA HIS A 86 -2.72 30.63 -22.37
C HIS A 86 -2.74 30.62 -20.84
N TRP A 87 -3.32 29.60 -20.21
CA TRP A 87 -3.35 29.48 -18.75
C TRP A 87 -1.96 29.31 -18.13
N HIS A 88 -1.18 28.33 -18.61
CA HIS A 88 0.12 28.01 -18.01
C HIS A 88 1.12 29.13 -18.20
N ARG A 89 1.01 29.93 -19.26
CA ARG A 89 1.83 31.12 -19.45
C ARG A 89 1.59 32.19 -18.38
N MET A 90 0.34 32.51 -18.06
CA MET A 90 0.02 33.42 -16.95
C MET A 90 0.52 32.86 -15.62
N LEU A 91 0.31 31.56 -15.41
CA LEU A 91 0.74 30.89 -14.19
C LEU A 91 2.27 30.91 -14.01
N PHE A 92 3.03 30.58 -15.06
CA PHE A 92 4.50 30.61 -15.05
C PHE A 92 5.05 32.03 -14.90
N ALA A 93 4.43 33.03 -15.55
CA ALA A 93 4.80 34.43 -15.33
C ALA A 93 4.61 34.82 -13.85
N ARG A 94 3.53 34.37 -13.21
CA ARG A 94 3.33 34.57 -11.76
C ARG A 94 4.36 33.82 -10.93
N PHE A 95 4.70 32.56 -11.26
CA PHE A 95 5.78 31.83 -10.60
C PHE A 95 7.11 32.59 -10.68
N LEU A 96 7.45 33.16 -11.84
CA LEU A 96 8.68 33.94 -11.98
C LEU A 96 8.63 35.22 -11.14
N ALA A 97 7.53 35.98 -11.22
CA ALA A 97 7.37 37.23 -10.47
C ALA A 97 7.45 37.01 -8.95
N GLU A 98 6.76 36.00 -8.41
CA GLU A 98 6.75 35.69 -6.96
C GLU A 98 8.06 35.11 -6.42
N ASN A 99 9.00 34.78 -7.31
CA ASN A 99 10.32 34.31 -6.92
C ASN A 99 11.42 35.31 -7.28
N ASP A 100 11.09 36.57 -7.62
CA ASP A 100 12.01 37.61 -8.06
C ASP A 100 12.85 37.19 -9.29
N LEU A 101 12.21 36.43 -10.18
CA LEU A 101 12.81 35.80 -11.35
C LEU A 101 12.14 36.19 -12.66
N LEU A 102 11.20 37.14 -12.66
CA LEU A 102 10.68 37.72 -13.90
C LEU A 102 11.57 38.91 -14.26
N MET A 103 12.34 38.82 -15.34
CA MET A 103 13.37 39.82 -15.66
C MET A 103 12.93 40.75 -16.78
N TYR A 104 13.13 42.06 -16.59
CA TYR A 104 13.08 43.04 -17.67
C TYR A 104 14.18 42.70 -18.71
N PRO A 105 13.88 42.75 -20.01
CA PRO A 105 14.76 42.27 -21.07
C PRO A 105 15.87 43.28 -21.44
N ASP A 106 16.63 43.74 -20.44
CA ASP A 106 17.86 44.52 -20.65
C ASP A 106 19.06 43.57 -20.79
N PRO A 107 19.82 43.61 -21.91
CA PRO A 107 20.98 42.76 -22.14
C PRO A 107 22.16 42.99 -21.18
N ASP A 108 22.30 44.20 -20.62
CA ASP A 108 23.46 44.61 -19.84
C ASP A 108 23.25 44.41 -18.33
N GLU A 109 22.02 44.59 -17.81
CA GLU A 109 21.64 44.31 -16.42
C GLU A 109 20.19 43.77 -16.30
N PRO A 110 19.98 42.44 -16.12
CA PRO A 110 18.63 41.90 -15.92
C PRO A 110 18.10 42.31 -14.54
N VAL A 111 17.03 43.13 -14.54
CA VAL A 111 16.34 43.60 -13.32
C VAL A 111 15.04 42.83 -13.14
N ALA A 112 14.80 42.33 -11.93
CA ALA A 112 13.55 41.65 -11.61
C ALA A 112 12.39 42.66 -11.58
N VAL A 113 11.26 42.30 -12.17
CA VAL A 113 10.03 43.11 -12.21
C VAL A 113 8.85 42.36 -11.61
N THR A 114 8.01 43.10 -10.92
CA THR A 114 6.73 42.64 -10.38
C THR A 114 5.64 42.72 -11.44
N LEU A 115 4.49 42.07 -11.18
CA LEU A 115 3.33 42.18 -12.07
C LEU A 115 2.71 43.58 -12.07
N GLU A 116 2.83 44.33 -10.97
CA GLU A 116 2.38 45.73 -10.90
C GLU A 116 3.24 46.61 -11.80
N GLU A 117 4.57 46.45 -11.76
CA GLU A 117 5.47 47.16 -12.68
C GLU A 117 5.25 46.76 -14.14
N CYS A 118 4.90 45.50 -14.41
CA CYS A 118 4.51 45.08 -15.76
C CYS A 118 3.22 45.78 -16.23
N GLU A 119 2.25 46.00 -15.34
CA GLU A 119 1.02 46.75 -15.65
C GLU A 119 1.34 48.21 -15.97
N ASP A 120 2.21 48.84 -15.18
CA ASP A 120 2.66 50.23 -15.41
C ASP A 120 3.41 50.38 -16.74
N LEU A 121 4.23 49.40 -17.12
CA LEU A 121 5.02 49.40 -18.36
C LEU A 121 4.26 48.94 -19.61
N ALA A 122 3.09 48.31 -19.47
CA ALA A 122 2.39 47.65 -20.57
C ALA A 122 2.13 48.59 -21.76
N GLY A 123 1.66 49.80 -21.49
CA GLY A 123 1.37 50.79 -22.52
C GLY A 123 2.61 51.26 -23.28
N ASP A 124 3.73 51.44 -22.58
CA ASP A 124 5.00 51.91 -23.16
C ASP A 124 5.68 50.81 -24.00
N GLU A 125 5.52 49.55 -23.60
CA GLU A 125 6.08 48.36 -24.28
C GLU A 125 5.13 47.75 -25.34
N GLY A 126 4.00 48.41 -25.61
CA GLY A 126 3.03 47.97 -26.63
C GLY A 126 2.39 46.62 -26.31
N ALA A 127 2.13 46.35 -25.03
CA ALA A 127 1.32 45.23 -24.55
C ALA A 127 -0.09 45.72 -24.17
N ALA A 128 -1.10 44.86 -24.28
CA ALA A 128 -2.48 45.22 -23.96
C ALA A 128 -2.71 45.37 -22.44
N ASN A 129 -1.97 44.61 -21.63
CA ASN A 129 -1.98 44.67 -20.17
C ASN A 129 -0.67 44.11 -19.58
N GLY A 130 -0.50 44.22 -18.26
CA GLY A 130 0.69 43.74 -17.55
C GLY A 130 0.88 42.23 -17.59
N TRP A 131 -0.21 41.45 -17.65
CA TRP A 131 -0.13 40.00 -17.81
C TRP A 131 0.45 39.59 -19.16
N GLU A 132 0.07 40.28 -20.23
CA GLU A 132 0.65 40.07 -21.55
C GLU A 132 2.13 40.44 -21.56
N LEU A 133 2.50 41.57 -20.95
CA LEU A 133 3.90 41.99 -20.87
C LEU A 133 4.75 40.99 -20.05
N ALA A 134 4.26 40.57 -18.89
CA ALA A 134 4.91 39.57 -18.04
C ALA A 134 5.08 38.24 -18.77
N ALA A 135 4.06 37.80 -19.50
CA ALA A 135 4.13 36.62 -20.35
C ALA A 135 5.19 36.76 -21.47
N ARG A 136 5.29 37.94 -22.11
CA ARG A 136 6.32 38.24 -23.12
C ARG A 136 7.73 38.17 -22.51
N PHE A 137 7.92 38.70 -21.31
CA PHE A 137 9.20 38.62 -20.59
C PHE A 137 9.56 37.18 -20.22
N ALA A 138 8.64 36.45 -19.59
CA ALA A 138 8.81 35.03 -19.28
C ALA A 138 9.17 34.20 -20.52
N ALA A 139 8.54 34.50 -21.67
CA ALA A 139 8.81 33.82 -22.92
C ALA A 139 10.23 34.05 -23.46
N ARG A 140 10.77 35.27 -23.33
CA ARG A 140 12.16 35.55 -23.70
C ARG A 140 13.17 34.82 -22.80
N MET A 141 12.83 34.61 -21.53
CA MET A 141 13.68 33.89 -20.57
C MET A 141 13.69 32.38 -20.82
N LEU A 142 12.59 31.85 -21.35
CA LEU A 142 12.37 30.41 -21.58
C LEU A 142 11.85 30.18 -23.00
N PRO A 143 12.63 30.51 -24.04
CA PRO A 143 12.17 30.44 -25.43
C PRO A 143 11.87 29.00 -25.88
N GLN A 144 12.42 28.00 -25.19
CA GLN A 144 12.15 26.59 -25.44
C GLN A 144 10.80 26.13 -24.87
N ILE A 145 10.24 26.88 -23.91
CA ILE A 145 8.96 26.58 -23.25
C ILE A 145 7.85 27.41 -23.89
N PHE A 146 8.12 28.68 -24.17
CA PHE A 146 7.17 29.60 -24.79
C PHE A 146 7.56 29.91 -26.22
N ARG A 147 6.91 29.22 -27.17
CA ARG A 147 7.14 29.46 -28.60
C ARG A 147 6.38 30.71 -29.04
N LEU A 148 6.94 31.90 -28.88
CA LEU A 148 6.30 33.18 -29.26
C LEU A 148 5.73 33.18 -30.69
N GLU A 149 6.36 32.43 -31.60
CA GLU A 149 5.92 32.29 -32.99
C GLU A 149 4.74 31.32 -33.20
N SER A 150 4.31 30.59 -32.16
CA SER A 150 3.18 29.65 -32.25
C SER A 150 1.88 30.37 -32.59
N PRO A 151 1.07 29.84 -33.54
CA PRO A 151 -0.21 30.45 -33.89
C PRO A 151 -1.19 30.50 -32.71
N VAL A 152 -1.03 29.63 -31.71
CA VAL A 152 -1.84 29.63 -30.48
C VAL A 152 -1.71 30.93 -29.68
N PHE A 153 -0.52 31.54 -29.64
CA PHE A 153 -0.32 32.79 -28.89
C PHE A 153 -0.71 34.04 -29.66
N GLN A 154 -0.84 33.93 -30.99
CA GLN A 154 -1.37 35.02 -31.81
C GLN A 154 -2.90 35.12 -31.73
N LEU A 155 -3.55 34.09 -31.19
CA LEU A 155 -4.98 34.09 -30.91
C LEU A 155 -5.28 34.84 -29.61
N ALA A 156 -5.99 35.96 -29.70
CA ALA A 156 -6.50 36.69 -28.54
C ALA A 156 -7.74 36.00 -27.96
N LEU A 157 -7.75 35.75 -26.65
CA LEU A 157 -8.94 35.27 -25.95
C LEU A 157 -9.97 36.39 -25.74
N PRO A 158 -11.28 36.09 -25.65
CA PRO A 158 -12.29 37.11 -25.36
C PRO A 158 -11.97 37.84 -24.03
N PRO A 159 -12.07 39.18 -23.96
CA PRO A 159 -11.65 39.95 -22.79
C PRO A 159 -12.35 39.54 -21.49
N GLU A 160 -13.62 39.13 -21.54
CA GLU A 160 -14.38 38.68 -20.37
C GLU A 160 -13.77 37.41 -19.75
N HIS A 161 -13.44 36.41 -20.58
CA HIS A 161 -12.80 35.18 -20.14
C HIS A 161 -11.38 35.44 -19.66
N GLN A 162 -10.61 36.24 -20.40
CA GLN A 162 -9.24 36.62 -20.05
C GLN A 162 -9.18 37.25 -18.65
N GLN A 163 -10.04 38.23 -18.36
CA GLN A 163 -10.10 38.87 -17.03
C GLN A 163 -10.47 37.88 -15.91
N ARG A 164 -11.33 36.89 -16.19
CA ARG A 164 -11.67 35.85 -15.21
C ARG A 164 -10.48 34.96 -14.91
N LEU A 165 -9.71 34.54 -15.93
CA LEU A 165 -8.50 33.75 -15.74
C LEU A 165 -7.44 34.54 -14.97
N GLU A 166 -7.21 35.82 -15.30
CA GLU A 166 -6.26 36.69 -14.60
C GLU A 166 -6.62 36.85 -13.11
N ARG A 167 -7.91 37.01 -12.78
CA ARG A 167 -8.38 37.03 -11.37
C ARG A 167 -8.11 35.72 -10.66
N LEU A 168 -8.35 34.58 -11.31
CA LEU A 168 -8.08 33.27 -10.71
C LEU A 168 -6.60 33.09 -10.35
N VAL A 169 -5.68 33.53 -11.23
CA VAL A 169 -4.24 33.49 -10.92
C VAL A 169 -3.87 34.49 -9.83
N ALA A 170 -4.41 35.72 -9.88
CA ALA A 170 -4.13 36.76 -8.90
C ALA A 170 -4.61 36.41 -7.48
N ASP A 171 -5.74 35.69 -7.38
CA ASP A 171 -6.34 35.27 -6.11
C ASP A 171 -5.65 34.03 -5.49
N LEU A 172 -4.68 33.41 -6.18
CA LEU A 172 -3.90 32.32 -5.59
C LEU A 172 -2.91 32.88 -4.55
N PRO A 173 -2.77 32.21 -3.39
CA PRO A 173 -1.87 32.68 -2.33
C PRO A 173 -0.40 32.50 -2.72
N GLN A 174 0.47 33.36 -2.21
CA GLN A 174 1.92 33.38 -2.52
C GLN A 174 2.61 32.04 -2.20
N GLU A 175 2.14 31.31 -1.20
CA GLU A 175 2.63 29.99 -0.81
C GLU A 175 2.55 28.97 -1.95
N VAL A 176 1.58 29.10 -2.86
CA VAL A 176 1.48 28.26 -4.07
C VAL A 176 2.69 28.47 -4.97
N PHE A 177 3.14 29.71 -5.15
CA PHE A 177 4.20 30.05 -6.09
C PHE A 177 5.61 29.81 -5.53
N THR A 178 5.73 29.63 -4.22
CA THR A 178 7.02 29.43 -3.54
C THR A 178 7.27 27.99 -3.11
N ALA A 179 6.22 27.18 -2.96
CA ALA A 179 6.31 25.75 -2.62
C ALA A 179 6.93 24.92 -3.76
N ALA A 180 7.63 23.84 -3.39
CA ALA A 180 8.47 23.08 -4.31
C ALA A 180 7.73 22.05 -5.16
N ASP A 181 6.57 21.59 -4.72
CA ASP A 181 5.75 20.56 -5.39
C ASP A 181 4.54 21.14 -6.14
N SER A 182 4.27 22.45 -6.01
CA SER A 182 3.11 23.11 -6.63
C SER A 182 3.00 22.88 -8.13
N LEU A 183 4.11 23.01 -8.87
CA LEU A 183 4.12 22.79 -10.32
C LEU A 183 3.68 21.36 -10.70
N GLY A 184 4.06 20.36 -9.90
CA GLY A 184 3.62 18.99 -10.13
C GLY A 184 2.12 18.79 -9.90
N TRP A 185 1.58 19.45 -8.88
CA TRP A 185 0.14 19.46 -8.63
C TRP A 185 -0.64 20.16 -9.74
N VAL A 186 -0.11 21.25 -10.30
CA VAL A 186 -0.79 22.05 -11.32
C VAL A 186 -1.27 21.19 -12.48
N TYR A 187 -0.35 20.42 -13.04
CA TYR A 187 -0.64 19.61 -14.21
C TYR A 187 -1.54 18.41 -13.90
N GLN A 188 -1.36 17.76 -12.74
CA GLN A 188 -2.27 16.69 -12.32
C GLN A 188 -3.71 17.20 -12.19
N PHE A 189 -3.90 18.38 -11.59
CA PHE A 189 -5.22 18.98 -11.43
C PHE A 189 -5.81 19.41 -12.78
N TRP A 190 -4.97 19.91 -13.70
CA TRP A 190 -5.41 20.23 -15.06
C TRP A 190 -5.98 19.00 -15.76
N GLN A 191 -5.32 17.85 -15.64
CA GLN A 191 -5.74 16.61 -16.32
C GLN A 191 -6.90 15.86 -15.65
N ALA A 192 -7.27 16.21 -14.41
CA ALA A 192 -8.26 15.48 -13.62
C ALA A 192 -9.61 15.29 -14.33
N LYS A 193 -10.15 16.36 -14.95
CA LYS A 193 -11.41 16.30 -15.72
C LYS A 193 -11.32 15.30 -16.88
N LYS A 194 -10.24 15.34 -17.66
CA LYS A 194 -10.02 14.41 -18.79
C LYS A 194 -9.90 12.97 -18.32
N LYS A 195 -9.22 12.73 -17.20
CA LYS A 195 -9.08 11.41 -16.59
C LYS A 195 -10.45 10.85 -16.17
N ASP A 196 -11.30 11.66 -15.56
CA ASP A 196 -12.64 11.26 -15.15
C ASP A 196 -13.52 10.91 -16.35
N GLU A 197 -13.49 11.73 -17.42
CA GLU A 197 -14.18 11.47 -18.69
C GLU A 197 -13.74 10.15 -19.34
N VAL A 198 -12.43 9.91 -19.43
CA VAL A 198 -11.88 8.68 -20.02
C VAL A 198 -12.28 7.46 -19.18
N ASN A 199 -12.17 7.53 -17.86
CA ASN A 199 -12.56 6.43 -16.98
C ASN A 199 -14.06 6.10 -17.08
N ALA A 200 -14.93 7.11 -17.24
CA ALA A 200 -16.36 6.91 -17.41
C ALA A 200 -16.74 6.32 -18.78
N SER A 201 -15.92 6.55 -19.81
CA SER A 201 -16.19 6.06 -21.17
C SER A 201 -15.91 4.58 -21.38
N GLU A 202 -15.14 3.94 -20.47
CA GLU A 202 -14.69 2.54 -20.55
C GLU A 202 -13.99 2.12 -21.86
N VAL A 203 -13.56 3.09 -22.68
CA VAL A 203 -12.84 2.83 -23.93
C VAL A 203 -11.47 2.21 -23.67
N LYS A 204 -10.92 1.53 -24.68
CA LYS A 204 -9.50 1.14 -24.65
C LYS A 204 -8.64 2.38 -24.74
N ILE A 205 -7.58 2.41 -23.94
CA ILE A 205 -6.70 3.55 -23.76
C ILE A 205 -5.61 3.50 -24.84
N GLY A 206 -5.64 4.46 -25.76
CA GLY A 206 -4.65 4.64 -26.81
C GLY A 206 -3.93 6.00 -26.68
N ALA A 207 -3.33 6.47 -27.77
CA ALA A 207 -2.50 7.68 -27.79
C ALA A 207 -3.18 8.93 -27.18
N ARG A 208 -4.49 9.12 -27.39
CA ARG A 208 -5.21 10.32 -26.92
C ARG A 208 -5.52 10.25 -25.42
N GLU A 209 -5.78 9.06 -24.90
CA GLU A 209 -6.22 8.85 -23.52
C GLU A 209 -5.04 8.59 -22.55
N LEU A 210 -3.94 8.03 -23.06
CA LEU A 210 -2.77 7.59 -22.28
C LEU A 210 -2.28 8.67 -21.30
N PRO A 211 -1.91 9.90 -21.74
CA PRO A 211 -1.38 10.92 -20.82
C PRO A 211 -2.29 11.18 -19.62
N ALA A 212 -3.60 11.30 -19.86
CA ALA A 212 -4.56 11.64 -18.82
C ALA A 212 -4.71 10.53 -17.75
N VAL A 213 -4.60 9.25 -18.11
CA VAL A 213 -4.85 8.15 -17.17
C VAL A 213 -3.60 7.57 -16.53
N THR A 214 -2.42 7.75 -17.14
CA THR A 214 -1.17 7.18 -16.63
C THR A 214 -0.34 8.14 -15.78
N GLN A 215 -0.64 9.44 -15.79
CA GLN A 215 0.12 10.43 -15.03
C GLN A 215 -0.39 10.53 -13.58
N LEU A 216 0.53 10.29 -12.65
CA LEU A 216 0.29 10.34 -11.21
C LEU A 216 1.45 11.08 -10.55
N PHE A 217 1.15 12.16 -9.83
CA PHE A 217 2.16 12.90 -9.09
C PHE A 217 2.76 12.00 -8.00
N THR A 218 4.09 11.95 -7.96
CA THR A 218 4.81 11.10 -7.02
C THR A 218 5.00 11.83 -5.70
N GLU A 219 4.63 11.21 -4.58
CA GLU A 219 4.74 11.84 -3.26
C GLU A 219 6.22 12.12 -2.90
N PRO A 220 6.53 13.27 -2.25
CA PRO A 220 7.92 13.65 -1.94
C PRO A 220 8.71 12.59 -1.17
N TYR A 221 8.08 11.89 -0.22
CA TYR A 221 8.77 10.87 0.59
C TYR A 221 9.20 9.65 -0.25
N MET A 222 8.44 9.29 -1.29
CA MET A 222 8.82 8.19 -2.19
C MET A 222 10.04 8.58 -3.02
N VAL A 223 10.05 9.82 -3.53
CA VAL A 223 11.17 10.39 -4.28
C VAL A 223 12.43 10.40 -3.43
N SER A 224 12.35 10.94 -2.21
CA SER A 224 13.47 10.96 -1.26
C SER A 224 13.95 9.56 -0.90
N PHE A 225 13.04 8.62 -0.60
CA PHE A 225 13.43 7.25 -0.26
C PHE A 225 14.20 6.57 -1.40
N LEU A 226 13.73 6.68 -2.65
CA LEU A 226 14.39 6.08 -3.81
C LEU A 226 15.74 6.74 -4.12
N LEU A 227 15.86 8.08 -4.02
CA LEU A 227 17.11 8.79 -4.23
C LEU A 227 18.14 8.50 -3.12
N ASP A 228 17.71 8.52 -1.86
CA ASP A 228 18.57 8.24 -0.71
C ASP A 228 19.13 6.82 -0.80
N ASN A 229 18.30 5.82 -1.13
CA ASN A 229 18.73 4.42 -1.27
C ASN A 229 19.29 4.07 -2.67
N SER A 230 19.57 5.06 -3.52
CA SER A 230 20.29 4.87 -4.78
C SER A 230 21.53 5.77 -4.82
N LEU A 231 21.35 7.04 -5.20
CA LEU A 231 22.42 8.04 -5.23
C LEU A 231 23.01 8.31 -3.83
N GLY A 232 22.19 8.33 -2.79
CA GLY A 232 22.64 8.52 -1.41
C GLY A 232 23.45 7.34 -0.87
N ALA A 233 23.06 6.12 -1.21
CA ALA A 233 23.79 4.90 -0.86
C ALA A 233 25.15 4.82 -1.58
N TRP A 234 25.20 5.19 -2.87
CA TRP A 234 26.47 5.35 -3.59
C TRP A 234 27.37 6.40 -2.93
N TRP A 235 26.80 7.58 -2.62
CA TRP A 235 27.52 8.68 -1.95
C TRP A 235 28.09 8.26 -0.58
N ALA A 236 27.30 7.56 0.22
CA ALA A 236 27.71 7.02 1.52
C ALA A 236 28.91 6.09 1.37
N GLY A 237 28.90 5.20 0.36
CA GLY A 237 30.06 4.37 0.01
C GLY A 237 31.31 5.18 -0.35
N LYS A 238 31.16 6.27 -1.11
CA LYS A 238 32.30 7.10 -1.54
C LYS A 238 32.88 7.97 -0.43
N ILE A 239 32.06 8.46 0.51
CA ILE A 239 32.58 9.17 1.69
C ILE A 239 33.39 8.21 2.56
N ALA A 240 32.88 7.00 2.78
CA ALA A 240 33.55 6.02 3.64
C ALA A 240 34.88 5.49 3.04
N GLY A 241 35.03 5.56 1.71
CA GLY A 241 36.22 5.09 0.98
C GLY A 241 37.28 6.15 0.61
N ALA A 242 37.06 7.46 0.81
CA ALA A 242 37.95 8.50 0.31
C ALA A 242 39.22 8.71 1.19
N SER A 243 40.39 8.24 0.70
CA SER A 243 41.69 8.29 1.40
C SER A 243 42.53 9.57 1.24
N SER A 244 41.98 10.70 0.79
CA SER A 244 42.81 11.86 0.40
C SER A 244 42.70 13.12 1.27
N SER A 245 41.93 13.12 2.37
CA SER A 245 41.90 14.27 3.29
C SER A 245 41.68 13.86 4.76
N GLY A 246 42.77 13.47 5.44
CA GLY A 246 43.04 13.73 6.87
C GLY A 246 42.15 13.14 7.97
N SER A 247 40.94 12.66 7.71
CA SER A 247 40.08 12.00 8.71
C SER A 247 39.22 10.94 8.04
N GLN A 248 39.62 9.68 8.16
CA GLN A 248 38.90 8.54 7.60
C GLN A 248 37.57 8.39 8.35
N LYS A 249 36.45 8.65 7.67
CA LYS A 249 35.10 8.36 8.21
C LYS A 249 34.80 6.90 7.95
N ASN A 250 34.83 6.05 8.97
CA ASN A 250 34.63 4.61 8.83
C ASN A 250 33.25 4.22 9.39
N PHE A 251 32.46 3.45 8.62
CA PHE A 251 31.18 2.93 9.11
C PHE A 251 31.32 2.03 10.35
N GLN A 252 32.53 1.54 10.64
CA GLN A 252 32.84 0.83 11.88
C GLN A 252 32.71 1.71 13.14
N ASP A 253 32.76 3.04 13.00
CA ASP A 253 32.60 3.97 14.12
C ASP A 253 31.12 4.26 14.43
N CYS A 254 30.19 3.83 13.57
CA CYS A 254 28.76 4.07 13.73
C CYS A 254 28.12 3.03 14.65
N LYS A 255 27.36 3.48 15.65
CA LYS A 255 26.62 2.59 16.58
C LYS A 255 25.19 2.34 16.11
N THR A 256 24.62 3.29 15.38
CA THR A 256 23.26 3.24 14.86
C THR A 256 23.20 3.64 13.39
N GLU A 257 22.11 3.28 12.73
CA GLU A 257 21.78 3.73 11.38
C GLU A 257 21.76 5.26 11.26
N GLU A 258 21.26 5.92 12.32
CA GLU A 258 21.22 7.37 12.42
C GLU A 258 22.62 8.00 12.48
N ASP A 259 23.57 7.35 13.15
CA ASP A 259 24.97 7.78 13.14
C ASP A 259 25.58 7.65 11.74
N CYS A 260 25.25 6.57 11.02
CA CYS A 260 25.68 6.37 9.63
C CYS A 260 25.15 7.48 8.70
N ARG A 261 23.86 7.83 8.83
CA ARG A 261 23.24 8.94 8.09
C ARG A 261 23.94 10.26 8.38
N LYS A 262 24.07 10.64 9.66
CA LYS A 262 24.75 11.87 10.08
C LYS A 262 26.19 11.95 9.59
N MET A 263 26.90 10.82 9.56
CA MET A 263 28.27 10.76 9.05
C MET A 263 28.36 11.10 7.55
N CYS A 264 27.37 10.65 6.76
CA CYS A 264 27.31 10.83 5.31
C CYS A 264 26.62 12.13 4.87
N ALA A 265 25.80 12.72 5.74
CA ALA A 265 25.06 13.94 5.45
C ALA A 265 25.97 15.14 5.17
N ILE A 266 25.55 15.96 4.21
CA ILE A 266 26.17 17.26 3.89
C ILE A 266 25.08 18.33 3.84
N PRO A 267 25.41 19.63 3.96
CA PRO A 267 24.41 20.70 3.84
C PRO A 267 23.57 20.55 2.55
N GLY A 268 22.26 20.44 2.71
CA GLY A 268 21.31 20.23 1.60
C GLY A 268 21.01 18.76 1.24
N VAL A 269 21.77 17.80 1.78
CA VAL A 269 21.58 16.35 1.55
C VAL A 269 21.56 15.62 2.90
N PRO A 270 20.41 15.56 3.58
CA PRO A 270 20.30 14.98 4.93
C PRO A 270 20.30 13.45 4.93
N LEU A 271 19.89 12.80 3.84
CA LEU A 271 19.79 11.34 3.68
C LEU A 271 18.83 10.68 4.69
N ASP A 272 17.73 11.35 5.03
CA ASP A 272 16.78 10.94 6.08
C ASP A 272 16.22 9.52 5.88
N TYR A 273 16.15 9.04 4.64
CA TYR A 273 15.58 7.74 4.29
C TYR A 273 16.62 6.68 3.93
N LEU A 274 17.92 7.02 3.94
CA LEU A 274 18.98 6.05 3.64
C LEU A 274 19.00 4.97 4.73
N ARG A 275 18.84 3.71 4.32
CA ARG A 275 18.84 2.53 5.20
C ARG A 275 20.19 1.82 5.22
N PHE A 276 20.54 1.23 6.35
CA PHE A 276 21.78 0.44 6.51
C PHE A 276 21.51 -0.95 7.09
N VAL A 277 22.41 -1.88 6.79
CA VAL A 277 22.51 -3.22 7.38
C VAL A 277 23.82 -3.39 8.11
N ALA A 278 23.81 -4.13 9.22
CA ALA A 278 25.01 -4.51 9.95
C ALA A 278 25.62 -5.78 9.34
N ARG A 279 26.91 -5.74 8.94
CA ARG A 279 27.67 -6.90 8.47
C ARG A 279 28.69 -7.35 9.53
N ALA A 280 28.74 -8.65 9.80
CA ALA A 280 29.83 -9.24 10.57
C ALA A 280 31.11 -9.27 9.72
N SER A 281 32.23 -8.74 10.21
CA SER A 281 33.51 -8.75 9.49
C SER A 281 34.20 -10.11 9.62
N SER A 282 34.46 -10.79 8.50
CA SER A 282 35.33 -11.96 8.44
C SER A 282 36.75 -11.52 8.06
N SER A 283 37.69 -11.52 9.01
CA SER A 283 39.10 -11.23 8.73
C SER A 283 39.81 -12.45 8.14
N GLY A 284 40.72 -12.17 7.19
CA GLY A 284 41.29 -13.13 6.25
C GLY A 284 42.16 -14.25 6.83
N SER A 285 42.26 -15.31 6.03
CA SER A 285 43.04 -16.53 6.23
C SER A 285 44.50 -16.29 6.68
N GLN A 286 44.89 -16.99 7.75
CA GLN A 286 46.24 -17.57 7.84
C GLN A 286 46.13 -19.09 7.95
N ASN A 287 46.67 -19.75 6.93
CA ASN A 287 46.89 -21.18 6.84
C ASN A 287 47.65 -21.69 8.07
N VAL A 288 47.02 -22.55 8.87
CA VAL A 288 47.72 -23.54 9.70
C VAL A 288 47.15 -24.91 9.35
N THR A 289 47.88 -25.61 8.48
CA THR A 289 47.78 -27.05 8.27
C THR A 289 47.88 -27.79 9.62
N ARG A 290 46.85 -28.54 10.01
CA ARG A 290 47.02 -29.68 10.93
C ARG A 290 46.16 -30.87 10.53
N ALA A 291 46.86 -31.99 10.47
CA ALA A 291 46.46 -33.26 9.93
C ALA A 291 45.41 -33.99 10.77
N SER A 292 44.73 -34.90 10.06
CA SER A 292 43.91 -36.01 10.55
C SER A 292 44.48 -36.76 11.76
N SER A 293 43.64 -37.01 12.76
CA SER A 293 43.69 -38.27 13.51
C SER A 293 42.34 -38.58 14.16
N SER A 294 41.84 -39.76 13.82
CA SER A 294 40.72 -40.51 14.40
C SER A 294 40.76 -40.62 15.93
N GLY A 295 39.61 -40.53 16.59
CA GLY A 295 39.45 -40.88 18.00
C GLY A 295 37.98 -40.88 18.43
N SER A 296 37.38 -42.07 18.48
CA SER A 296 36.09 -42.36 19.11
C SER A 296 36.18 -42.07 20.61
N HIS A 297 35.29 -41.22 21.16
CA HIS A 297 34.91 -41.27 22.57
C HIS A 297 33.46 -40.80 22.77
N THR A 298 32.63 -41.76 23.18
CA THR A 298 31.32 -41.60 23.79
C THR A 298 31.39 -40.75 25.07
N PHE A 299 30.56 -39.70 25.18
CA PHE A 299 30.31 -39.02 26.44
C PHE A 299 28.87 -39.28 26.92
N THR A 300 28.80 -39.82 28.13
CA THR A 300 27.60 -40.15 28.90
C THR A 300 26.95 -38.90 29.48
N ASN A 301 25.62 -38.79 29.32
CA ASN A 301 24.76 -37.81 29.98
C ASN A 301 24.83 -37.94 31.51
N LYS A 302 25.14 -36.84 32.20
CA LYS A 302 24.84 -36.67 33.64
C LYS A 302 23.92 -35.47 33.83
N SER A 303 22.73 -35.79 34.28
CA SER A 303 21.66 -34.91 34.76
C SER A 303 22.11 -33.99 35.91
N THR A 304 21.81 -32.70 35.80
CA THR A 304 21.55 -31.80 36.93
C THR A 304 20.18 -31.15 36.75
N THR A 305 19.32 -31.36 37.74
CA THR A 305 17.89 -31.08 37.79
C THR A 305 17.61 -29.60 38.09
N SER A 306 17.05 -28.85 37.13
CA SER A 306 16.22 -27.67 37.42
C SER A 306 14.82 -28.16 37.80
N LYS A 307 14.16 -27.50 38.76
CA LYS A 307 12.79 -27.85 39.15
C LYS A 307 11.87 -27.45 37.98
N PRO A 308 11.17 -28.39 37.31
CA PRO A 308 10.30 -28.06 36.18
C PRO A 308 9.16 -27.14 36.64
N PHE A 309 8.67 -26.28 35.74
CA PHE A 309 7.47 -25.48 35.99
C PHE A 309 6.33 -26.42 36.42
N THR A 310 5.86 -26.25 37.65
CA THR A 310 4.68 -26.96 38.17
C THR A 310 3.48 -26.05 38.05
N SER A 311 2.43 -26.51 37.36
CA SER A 311 1.17 -25.78 37.29
C SER A 311 0.61 -25.53 38.69
N PRO A 312 0.07 -24.33 38.97
CA PRO A 312 -0.50 -23.98 40.26
C PRO A 312 -1.70 -24.86 40.62
N ASP A 313 -1.80 -25.24 41.89
CA ASP A 313 -2.95 -26.01 42.40
C ASP A 313 -4.13 -25.08 42.68
N PHE A 314 -4.97 -24.89 41.67
CA PHE A 314 -6.15 -24.03 41.76
C PHE A 314 -7.18 -24.49 42.79
N HIS A 315 -7.09 -25.69 43.37
CA HIS A 315 -7.93 -26.10 44.51
C HIS A 315 -7.58 -25.35 45.81
N THR A 316 -6.41 -24.72 45.88
CA THR A 316 -5.95 -23.90 47.01
C THR A 316 -6.23 -22.40 46.83
N LEU A 317 -6.94 -22.02 45.77
CA LEU A 317 -7.18 -20.62 45.39
C LEU A 317 -8.03 -19.88 46.45
N ARG A 318 -7.49 -18.78 46.97
CA ARG A 318 -8.15 -17.87 47.93
C ARG A 318 -8.11 -16.45 47.38
N ILE A 319 -9.19 -15.70 47.57
CA ILE A 319 -9.26 -14.28 47.20
C ILE A 319 -9.13 -13.47 48.49
N HIS A 320 -8.12 -12.61 48.57
CA HIS A 320 -7.98 -11.61 49.63
C HIS A 320 -8.44 -10.25 49.10
N GLY A 321 -9.26 -9.54 49.87
CA GLY A 321 -9.77 -8.23 49.49
C GLY A 321 -8.74 -7.12 49.71
N GLY A 322 -8.27 -6.51 48.62
CA GLY A 322 -7.73 -5.14 48.65
C GLY A 322 -8.88 -4.12 48.59
N GLU A 323 -8.61 -2.84 48.84
CA GLU A 323 -9.65 -1.79 48.87
C GLU A 323 -10.32 -1.59 47.49
N ASN A 324 -9.61 -1.80 46.36
CA ASN A 324 -10.19 -1.68 45.01
C ASN A 324 -9.91 -2.85 44.03
N LEU A 325 -8.93 -3.74 44.27
CA LEU A 325 -8.64 -4.90 43.41
C LEU A 325 -8.47 -6.21 44.21
N PRO A 326 -9.07 -7.35 43.77
CA PRO A 326 -8.92 -8.63 44.45
C PRO A 326 -7.54 -9.25 44.18
N HIS A 327 -6.83 -9.66 45.24
CA HIS A 327 -5.57 -10.40 45.12
C HIS A 327 -5.83 -11.91 45.24
N TRP A 328 -5.44 -12.65 44.21
CA TRP A 328 -5.65 -14.08 44.11
C TRP A 328 -4.42 -14.81 44.64
N GLN A 329 -4.61 -15.66 45.66
CA GLN A 329 -3.54 -16.43 46.30
C GLN A 329 -3.75 -17.92 46.05
N CYS A 330 -2.70 -18.62 45.66
CA CYS A 330 -2.69 -20.03 45.31
C CYS A 330 -1.36 -20.62 45.76
N GLU A 331 -1.38 -21.77 46.41
CA GLU A 331 -0.16 -22.42 46.89
C GLU A 331 0.70 -22.87 45.71
N ASN A 332 2.02 -22.67 45.82
CA ASN A 332 3.01 -23.00 44.78
C ASN A 332 2.81 -22.27 43.44
N ALA A 333 2.09 -21.15 43.42
CA ALA A 333 1.92 -20.34 42.23
C ALA A 333 3.10 -19.36 42.01
N ILE A 334 3.44 -19.17 40.74
CA ILE A 334 4.36 -18.10 40.30
C ILE A 334 3.50 -16.93 39.83
N TYR A 335 3.86 -15.72 40.26
CA TYR A 335 3.10 -14.51 40.02
C TYR A 335 3.89 -13.51 39.18
N HIS A 336 3.23 -12.89 38.22
CA HIS A 336 3.65 -11.60 37.67
C HIS A 336 2.98 -10.49 38.47
N VAL A 337 3.82 -9.60 39.01
CA VAL A 337 3.41 -8.47 39.81
C VAL A 337 3.86 -7.20 39.11
N SER A 338 2.98 -6.22 38.99
CA SER A 338 3.32 -4.87 38.55
C SER A 338 2.75 -3.81 39.49
N PHE A 339 3.55 -2.80 39.81
CA PHE A 339 3.12 -1.64 40.59
C PHE A 339 3.89 -0.39 40.15
N ARG A 340 3.30 0.79 40.37
CA ARG A 340 3.76 2.07 39.82
C ARG A 340 3.73 3.21 40.83
N LEU A 341 4.48 4.27 40.56
CA LEU A 341 4.47 5.48 41.38
C LEU A 341 3.06 6.09 41.40
N SER A 342 2.74 6.79 42.49
CA SER A 342 1.41 7.38 42.72
C SER A 342 0.99 8.41 41.66
N ASP A 343 1.95 8.98 40.94
CA ASP A 343 1.80 10.08 39.98
C ASP A 343 1.99 9.64 38.51
N SER A 344 2.27 8.36 38.24
CA SER A 344 2.59 7.88 36.89
C SER A 344 1.43 7.96 35.89
N VAL A 345 0.21 8.21 36.38
CA VAL A 345 -0.98 8.52 35.57
C VAL A 345 -1.62 9.77 36.15
N PRO A 346 -1.64 10.90 35.42
CA PRO A 346 -2.25 12.15 35.87
C PRO A 346 -3.72 11.98 36.25
N GLU A 347 -4.16 12.71 37.28
CA GLU A 347 -5.52 12.64 37.81
C GLU A 347 -6.58 12.95 36.74
N ASP A 348 -6.36 13.95 35.90
CA ASP A 348 -7.28 14.31 34.80
C ASP A 348 -7.43 13.17 33.79
N GLN A 349 -6.31 12.52 33.42
CA GLN A 349 -6.32 11.41 32.46
C GLN A 349 -7.01 10.17 33.05
N ARG A 350 -6.78 9.91 34.34
CA ARG A 350 -7.46 8.85 35.08
C ARG A 350 -8.97 9.11 35.15
N ASN A 351 -9.37 10.36 35.43
CA ASN A 351 -10.77 10.76 35.49
C ASN A 351 -11.46 10.66 34.13
N GLU A 352 -10.76 10.99 33.04
CA GLU A 352 -11.26 10.79 31.68
C GLU A 352 -11.53 9.32 31.37
N TRP A 353 -10.59 8.42 31.69
CA TRP A 353 -10.78 6.98 31.45
C TRP A 353 -11.87 6.39 32.35
N LEU A 354 -12.01 6.88 33.58
CA LEU A 354 -13.11 6.52 34.47
C LEU A 354 -14.46 7.00 33.89
N ALA A 355 -14.53 8.22 33.36
CA ALA A 355 -15.73 8.73 32.72
C ALA A 355 -16.09 7.96 31.44
N GLU A 356 -15.09 7.58 30.63
CA GLU A 356 -15.29 6.75 29.43
C GLU A 356 -15.81 5.36 29.80
N ARG A 357 -15.30 4.76 30.89
CA ARG A 357 -15.79 3.49 31.42
C ARG A 357 -17.20 3.60 31.98
N GLU A 358 -17.46 4.59 32.82
CA GLU A 358 -18.79 4.83 33.38
C GLU A 358 -19.82 5.08 32.28
N ALA A 359 -19.45 5.77 31.20
CA ALA A 359 -20.33 5.95 30.05
C ALA A 359 -20.71 4.60 29.40
N ILE A 360 -19.74 3.70 29.21
CA ILE A 360 -19.98 2.36 28.65
C ILE A 360 -20.84 1.50 29.59
N GLU A 361 -20.52 1.49 30.88
CA GLU A 361 -21.29 0.77 31.90
C GLU A 361 -22.72 1.33 32.03
N ASN A 362 -22.87 2.66 31.98
CA ASN A 362 -24.18 3.32 32.03
C ASN A 362 -25.04 3.02 30.80
N ILE A 363 -24.45 2.88 29.60
CA ILE A 363 -25.18 2.45 28.40
C ILE A 363 -25.74 1.03 28.59
N ALA A 364 -24.95 0.10 29.15
CA ALA A 364 -25.41 -1.25 29.43
C ALA A 364 -26.51 -1.27 30.51
N VAL A 365 -26.35 -0.49 31.58
CA VAL A 365 -27.34 -0.33 32.66
C VAL A 365 -28.65 0.30 32.14
N GLN A 366 -28.58 1.35 31.33
CA GLN A 366 -29.76 1.98 30.71
C GLN A 366 -30.48 1.05 29.73
N ALA A 367 -29.72 0.18 29.05
CA ALA A 367 -30.26 -0.85 28.18
C ALA A 367 -30.71 -2.12 28.93
N ASN A 368 -30.59 -2.15 30.27
CA ASN A 368 -30.94 -3.25 31.16
C ASN A 368 -30.36 -4.61 30.70
N ARG A 369 -29.10 -4.61 30.26
CA ARG A 369 -28.37 -5.78 29.78
C ARG A 369 -26.96 -5.82 30.38
N PRO A 370 -26.30 -7.00 30.47
CA PRO A 370 -24.88 -7.05 30.75
C PRO A 370 -24.07 -6.33 29.64
N LEU A 371 -22.82 -6.01 29.95
CA LEU A 371 -21.87 -5.52 28.95
C LEU A 371 -21.77 -6.52 27.79
N THR A 372 -21.75 -6.02 26.56
CA THR A 372 -21.45 -6.86 25.39
C THR A 372 -19.98 -7.23 25.36
N GLU A 373 -19.62 -8.29 24.65
CA GLU A 373 -18.24 -8.71 24.51
C GLU A 373 -17.34 -7.62 23.90
N GLU A 374 -17.87 -6.81 22.97
CA GLU A 374 -17.16 -5.65 22.41
C GLU A 374 -16.94 -4.54 23.45
N GLU A 375 -17.93 -4.25 24.30
CA GLU A 375 -17.80 -3.27 25.39
C GLU A 375 -16.83 -3.77 26.48
N GLU A 376 -16.87 -5.06 26.81
CA GLU A 376 -15.91 -5.68 27.72
C GLU A 376 -14.49 -5.67 27.14
N GLN A 377 -14.33 -5.96 25.85
CA GLN A 377 -13.05 -5.88 25.16
C GLN A 377 -12.57 -4.42 25.08
N ARG A 378 -13.48 -3.46 24.89
CA ARG A 378 -13.16 -2.03 24.89
C ARG A 378 -12.68 -1.58 26.27
N ILE A 379 -13.38 -1.95 27.34
CA ILE A 379 -12.96 -1.67 28.71
C ILE A 379 -11.62 -2.37 29.00
N ARG A 380 -11.44 -3.64 28.62
CA ARG A 380 -10.15 -4.34 28.76
C ARG A 380 -9.01 -3.69 27.98
N PHE A 381 -9.27 -3.18 26.78
CA PHE A 381 -8.30 -2.46 25.95
C PHE A 381 -7.91 -1.11 26.56
N LEU A 382 -8.89 -0.37 27.10
CA LEU A 382 -8.67 0.91 27.79
C LEU A 382 -7.70 0.75 28.97
N TYR A 383 -7.79 -0.34 29.73
CA TYR A 383 -7.01 -0.52 30.96
C TYR A 383 -5.72 -1.35 30.82
N SER A 384 -5.52 -2.09 29.74
CA SER A 384 -4.27 -2.84 29.51
C SER A 384 -3.29 -2.07 28.62
N LYS A 385 -3.61 -1.92 27.33
CA LYS A 385 -2.67 -1.36 26.34
C LYS A 385 -2.47 0.15 26.45
N ARG A 386 -3.51 0.93 26.76
CA ARG A 386 -3.35 2.40 26.94
C ARG A 386 -2.58 2.74 28.20
N ILE A 387 -2.82 2.02 29.32
CA ILE A 387 -2.07 2.22 30.56
C ILE A 387 -0.60 1.87 30.37
N GLU A 388 -0.29 0.72 29.77
CA GLU A 388 1.10 0.33 29.48
C GLU A 388 1.79 1.35 28.57
N ALA A 389 1.14 1.81 27.50
CA ALA A 389 1.69 2.86 26.64
C ALA A 389 1.93 4.20 27.38
N PHE A 390 1.07 4.54 28.35
CA PHE A 390 1.22 5.74 29.17
C PHE A 390 2.36 5.62 30.18
N LEU A 391 2.55 4.43 30.74
CA LEU A 391 3.65 4.14 31.64
C LEU A 391 4.98 4.10 30.89
N ASP A 392 5.01 3.48 29.71
CA ASP A 392 6.19 3.36 28.83
C ASP A 392 6.63 4.72 28.24
N SER A 393 5.73 5.70 28.18
CA SER A 393 6.07 7.07 27.74
C SER A 393 6.68 7.95 28.83
N GLY A 394 6.83 7.44 30.06
CA GLY A 394 7.58 8.11 31.12
C GLY A 394 6.87 9.31 31.76
N TYR A 395 5.53 9.26 31.86
CA TYR A 395 4.76 10.28 32.58
C TYR A 395 4.96 10.20 34.11
N GLY A 396 4.73 11.33 34.79
CA GLY A 396 5.03 11.51 36.22
C GLY A 396 6.50 11.86 36.47
N GLU A 397 6.90 11.92 37.73
CA GLU A 397 8.23 12.36 38.16
C GLU A 397 9.34 11.32 37.89
N CYS A 398 8.98 10.09 37.51
CA CYS A 398 9.91 9.03 37.10
C CYS A 398 11.06 8.77 38.09
N HIS A 399 10.78 8.79 39.39
CA HIS A 399 11.80 8.71 40.45
C HIS A 399 12.67 7.45 40.42
N LEU A 400 12.22 6.37 39.78
CA LEU A 400 13.00 5.13 39.73
C LEU A 400 14.18 5.21 38.75
N GLN A 401 14.24 6.24 37.90
CA GLN A 401 15.40 6.54 37.06
C GLN A 401 16.57 7.13 37.85
N ILE A 402 16.31 7.68 39.04
CA ILE A 402 17.34 8.23 39.91
C ILE A 402 18.16 7.04 40.45
N PRO A 403 19.48 6.99 40.20
CA PRO A 403 20.29 5.79 40.49
C PRO A 403 20.19 5.31 41.94
N GLU A 404 20.11 6.21 42.92
CA GLU A 404 20.01 5.90 44.34
C GLU A 404 18.65 5.26 44.70
N VAL A 405 17.57 5.72 44.07
CA VAL A 405 16.21 5.21 44.28
C VAL A 405 16.02 3.87 43.55
N GLY A 406 16.53 3.74 42.32
CA GLY A 406 16.57 2.49 41.58
C GLY A 406 17.38 1.41 42.32
N GLU A 407 18.55 1.75 42.87
CA GLU A 407 19.38 0.81 43.65
C GLU A 407 18.68 0.38 44.94
N LEU A 408 18.01 1.31 45.64
CA LEU A 408 17.24 1.03 46.84
C LEU A 408 16.15 -0.02 46.56
N LEU A 409 15.40 0.15 45.47
CA LEU A 409 14.30 -0.75 45.10
C LEU A 409 14.82 -2.09 44.60
N ALA A 410 15.85 -2.10 43.76
CA ALA A 410 16.51 -3.32 43.32
C ALA A 410 17.07 -4.14 44.50
N LYS A 411 17.61 -3.48 45.53
CA LYS A 411 18.05 -4.15 46.77
C LYS A 411 16.88 -4.67 47.59
N ALA A 412 15.80 -3.91 47.72
CA ALA A 412 14.61 -4.32 48.47
C ALA A 412 13.95 -5.57 47.86
N ILE A 413 13.81 -5.62 46.53
CA ILE A 413 13.25 -6.77 45.82
C ILE A 413 14.16 -7.99 45.98
N ARG A 414 15.48 -7.83 45.91
CA ARG A 414 16.45 -8.95 46.05
C ARG A 414 16.69 -9.41 47.49
N HIS A 415 16.26 -8.66 48.50
CA HIS A 415 16.75 -8.85 49.88
C HIS A 415 16.40 -10.22 50.49
N PHE A 416 15.19 -10.72 50.26
CA PHE A 416 14.71 -11.99 50.82
C PHE A 416 14.54 -13.08 49.75
N ASP A 417 15.20 -12.93 48.59
CA ASP A 417 15.21 -13.95 47.55
C ASP A 417 15.86 -15.25 48.04
N GLY A 418 15.16 -16.37 47.87
CA GLY A 418 15.53 -17.67 48.43
C GLY A 418 15.14 -17.91 49.89
N GLU A 419 14.61 -16.89 50.59
CA GLU A 419 14.16 -17.00 51.99
C GLU A 419 12.64 -16.86 52.13
N ARG A 420 12.06 -15.71 51.72
CA ARG A 420 10.62 -15.44 51.82
C ARG A 420 9.87 -15.62 50.51
N TYR A 421 10.59 -15.55 49.40
CA TYR A 421 10.11 -15.77 48.05
C TYR A 421 11.29 -16.11 47.16
N ARG A 422 11.02 -16.66 45.99
CA ARG A 422 11.98 -16.87 44.91
C ARG A 422 11.69 -15.90 43.78
N LEU A 423 12.70 -15.16 43.35
CA LEU A 423 12.64 -14.29 42.19
C LEU A 423 12.94 -15.09 40.93
N HIS A 424 12.06 -14.92 39.94
CA HIS A 424 12.26 -15.46 38.61
C HIS A 424 12.65 -14.36 37.64
N ALA A 425 12.08 -13.16 37.67
CA ALA A 425 12.56 -12.08 36.80
C ALA A 425 12.12 -10.76 37.39
N TRP A 426 12.83 -9.69 37.11
CA TRP A 426 12.35 -8.35 37.44
C TRP A 426 12.98 -7.30 36.55
N CYS A 427 12.23 -6.24 36.28
CA CYS A 427 12.73 -5.01 35.69
C CYS A 427 12.13 -3.81 36.43
N LEU A 428 12.95 -2.81 36.74
CA LEU A 428 12.45 -1.50 37.10
C LEU A 428 12.27 -0.71 35.80
N MET A 429 11.20 0.06 35.72
CA MET A 429 10.97 1.08 34.71
C MET A 429 11.05 2.46 35.39
N PRO A 430 11.18 3.59 34.67
CA PRO A 430 11.37 4.91 35.28
C PRO A 430 10.28 5.29 36.30
N ASN A 431 9.04 4.83 36.11
CA ASN A 431 7.89 5.14 36.96
C ASN A 431 7.11 3.90 37.46
N HIS A 432 7.49 2.68 37.06
CA HIS A 432 6.81 1.45 37.46
C HIS A 432 7.76 0.24 37.51
N VAL A 433 7.27 -0.92 37.94
CA VAL A 433 8.08 -2.12 38.13
C VAL A 433 7.32 -3.36 37.68
N HIS A 434 8.05 -4.33 37.12
CA HIS A 434 7.55 -5.68 36.90
C HIS A 434 8.43 -6.71 37.63
N VAL A 435 7.80 -7.67 38.30
CA VAL A 435 8.46 -8.76 39.04
C VAL A 435 7.73 -10.07 38.80
N ILE A 436 8.47 -11.13 38.44
CA ILE A 436 8.02 -12.52 38.49
C ILE A 436 8.53 -13.15 39.79
N VAL A 437 7.62 -13.56 40.67
CA VAL A 437 7.94 -14.01 42.03
C VAL A 437 7.10 -15.23 42.45
N GLU A 438 7.73 -16.18 43.14
CA GLU A 438 7.12 -17.36 43.76
C GLU A 438 7.22 -17.21 45.29
N PRO A 439 6.13 -16.99 46.03
CA PRO A 439 6.15 -16.92 47.49
C PRO A 439 6.61 -18.23 48.12
N ALA A 440 7.48 -18.16 49.15
CA ALA A 440 7.88 -19.34 49.90
C ALA A 440 6.75 -19.78 50.85
N GLN A 441 6.75 -21.07 51.22
CA GLN A 441 5.73 -21.63 52.11
C GLN A 441 5.63 -20.84 53.43
N GLY A 442 4.42 -20.37 53.76
CA GLY A 442 4.16 -19.53 54.95
C GLY A 442 4.27 -18.02 54.74
N PHE A 443 4.61 -17.55 53.52
CA PHE A 443 4.61 -16.13 53.16
C PHE A 443 3.57 -15.83 52.10
N GLU A 444 2.71 -14.84 52.37
CA GLU A 444 1.67 -14.41 51.43
C GLU A 444 2.21 -13.33 50.47
N LEU A 445 1.78 -13.39 49.20
CA LEU A 445 2.18 -12.42 48.17
C LEU A 445 1.87 -10.97 48.58
N ALA A 446 0.68 -10.73 49.16
CA ALA A 446 0.28 -9.40 49.62
C ALA A 446 1.22 -8.86 50.70
N SER A 447 1.67 -9.73 51.63
CA SER A 447 2.63 -9.36 52.68
C SER A 447 4.02 -9.03 52.10
N ILE A 448 4.44 -9.74 51.05
CA ILE A 448 5.69 -9.49 50.33
C ILE A 448 5.65 -8.13 49.62
N ILE A 449 4.60 -7.87 48.83
CA ILE A 449 4.41 -6.61 48.10
C ILE A 449 4.31 -5.43 49.08
N HIS A 450 3.54 -5.58 50.17
CA HIS A 450 3.43 -4.57 51.22
C HIS A 450 4.80 -4.25 51.84
N THR A 451 5.62 -5.26 52.11
CA THR A 451 6.97 -5.07 52.65
C THR A 451 7.86 -4.29 51.68
N TRP A 452 7.85 -4.63 50.38
CA TRP A 452 8.60 -3.89 49.37
C TRP A 452 8.14 -2.43 49.27
N LYS A 453 6.83 -2.20 49.11
CA LYS A 453 6.26 -0.86 48.93
C LYS A 453 6.44 0.02 50.17
N SER A 454 6.18 -0.51 51.36
CA SER A 454 6.32 0.25 52.62
C SER A 454 7.77 0.63 52.92
N PHE A 455 8.71 -0.30 52.77
CA PHE A 455 10.13 0.00 53.01
C PHE A 455 10.66 1.02 52.00
N THR A 456 10.37 0.83 50.71
CA THR A 456 10.90 1.68 49.64
C THR A 456 10.24 3.05 49.60
N ALA A 457 8.93 3.16 49.88
CA ALA A 457 8.27 4.46 49.99
C ALA A 457 8.88 5.33 51.10
N ASN A 458 9.10 4.78 52.30
CA ASN A 458 9.67 5.51 53.41
C ASN A 458 11.11 5.99 53.12
N LYS A 459 11.93 5.13 52.52
CA LYS A 459 13.32 5.43 52.20
C LYS A 459 13.48 6.35 50.99
N ALA A 460 12.68 6.15 49.93
CA ALA A 460 12.68 7.02 48.77
C ALA A 460 12.18 8.43 49.12
N ASN A 461 11.12 8.55 49.94
CA ASN A 461 10.64 9.84 50.42
C ASN A 461 11.72 10.60 51.21
N GLN A 462 12.47 9.91 52.07
CA GLN A 462 13.59 10.49 52.80
C GLN A 462 14.73 10.94 51.86
N LEU A 463 15.08 10.12 50.86
CA LEU A 463 16.13 10.45 49.88
C LEU A 463 15.76 11.64 48.99
N LEU A 464 14.47 11.76 48.65
CA LEU A 464 13.95 12.81 47.77
C LEU A 464 13.50 14.07 48.54
N GLY A 465 13.58 14.06 49.88
CA GLY A 465 13.14 15.18 50.72
C GLY A 465 11.63 15.45 50.65
N ARG A 466 10.82 14.44 50.33
CA ARG A 466 9.37 14.57 50.15
C ARG A 466 8.59 13.86 51.26
N SER A 467 7.32 14.21 51.39
CA SER A 467 6.34 13.51 52.24
C SER A 467 5.06 13.26 51.43
N GLY A 468 4.32 12.19 51.76
CA GLY A 468 3.13 11.76 51.01
C GLY A 468 3.29 10.39 50.32
N PRO A 469 2.27 9.94 49.56
CA PRO A 469 2.27 8.63 48.93
C PRO A 469 3.30 8.55 47.79
N PHE A 470 4.20 7.55 47.86
CA PHE A 470 5.22 7.31 46.83
C PHE A 470 4.74 6.29 45.77
N TRP A 471 4.07 5.23 46.22
CA TRP A 471 3.47 4.21 45.36
C TRP A 471 1.96 4.44 45.25
N GLN A 472 1.36 4.02 44.13
CA GLN A 472 -0.07 3.75 44.07
C GLN A 472 -0.45 2.72 45.16
N GLU A 473 -1.67 2.79 45.71
CA GLU A 473 -2.16 1.84 46.73
C GLU A 473 -2.16 0.39 46.26
N ASP A 474 -2.86 0.07 45.17
CA ASP A 474 -2.96 -1.30 44.66
C ASP A 474 -1.78 -1.72 43.77
N ALA A 475 -1.58 -3.03 43.64
CA ALA A 475 -0.66 -3.64 42.69
C ALA A 475 -1.43 -4.59 41.75
N TYR A 476 -1.00 -4.69 40.50
CA TYR A 476 -1.51 -5.71 39.59
C TYR A 476 -0.82 -7.06 39.86
N THR A 477 -1.59 -8.14 39.87
CA THR A 477 -1.09 -9.51 40.09
C THR A 477 -1.72 -10.49 39.11
N HIS A 478 -0.90 -11.31 38.45
CA HIS A 478 -1.31 -12.37 37.51
C HIS A 478 -0.66 -13.71 37.88
N ILE A 479 -1.44 -14.79 37.95
CA ILE A 479 -0.95 -16.16 38.22
C ILE A 479 -0.52 -16.80 36.91
N LEU A 480 0.74 -17.23 36.82
CA LEU A 480 1.28 -17.90 35.63
C LEU A 480 0.80 -19.36 35.61
N ARG A 481 0.10 -19.74 34.53
CA ARG A 481 -0.69 -20.99 34.52
C ARG A 481 -0.02 -22.15 33.77
N THR A 482 0.84 -21.83 32.81
CA THR A 482 1.51 -22.82 31.94
C THR A 482 2.99 -22.46 31.76
N GLU A 483 3.80 -23.43 31.33
CA GLU A 483 5.22 -23.17 31.03
C GLU A 483 5.39 -22.15 29.89
N LYS A 484 4.47 -22.16 28.90
CA LYS A 484 4.45 -21.17 27.82
C LYS A 484 4.14 -19.75 28.35
N ASP A 485 3.15 -19.62 29.24
CA ASP A 485 2.81 -18.36 29.91
C ASP A 485 3.99 -17.88 30.78
N TYR A 486 4.66 -18.79 31.48
CA TYR A 486 5.88 -18.48 32.23
C TYR A 486 7.01 -17.94 31.35
N ARG A 487 7.35 -18.61 30.24
CA ARG A 487 8.39 -18.14 29.31
C ARG A 487 8.04 -16.79 28.70
N PHE A 488 6.79 -16.62 28.26
CA PHE A 488 6.30 -15.38 27.69
C PHE A 488 6.38 -14.22 28.69
N GLN A 489 5.94 -14.41 29.94
CA GLN A 489 5.98 -13.35 30.95
C GLN A 489 7.40 -13.00 31.39
N VAL A 490 8.31 -13.99 31.42
CA VAL A 490 9.73 -13.73 31.67
C VAL A 490 10.33 -12.90 30.53
N GLU A 491 10.13 -13.31 29.27
CA GLU A 491 10.58 -12.55 28.09
C GLU A 491 9.98 -11.13 28.07
N TYR A 492 8.70 -11.01 28.43
CA TYR A 492 8.03 -9.72 28.59
C TYR A 492 8.74 -8.83 29.60
N VAL A 493 9.02 -9.33 30.81
CA VAL A 493 9.71 -8.55 31.86
C VAL A 493 11.11 -8.11 31.42
N PHE A 494 11.88 -8.97 30.73
CA PHE A 494 13.19 -8.57 30.20
C PHE A 494 13.11 -7.59 29.01
N GLY A 495 12.09 -7.74 28.17
CA GLY A 495 11.90 -6.93 26.97
C GLY A 495 11.34 -5.53 27.24
N ASN A 496 10.67 -5.31 28.39
CA ASN A 496 10.01 -4.04 28.69
C ASN A 496 10.93 -2.80 28.68
N PRO A 497 12.13 -2.82 29.31
CA PRO A 497 13.05 -1.69 29.21
C PRO A 497 13.44 -1.35 27.76
N ALA A 498 13.74 -2.36 26.94
CA ALA A 498 14.07 -2.17 25.53
C ALA A 498 12.89 -1.65 24.70
N LYS A 499 11.68 -2.17 24.98
CA LYS A 499 10.42 -1.73 24.38
C LYS A 499 10.12 -0.25 24.69
N ALA A 500 10.42 0.20 25.91
CA ALA A 500 10.29 1.61 26.31
C ALA A 500 11.48 2.50 25.91
N GLY A 501 12.43 1.98 25.11
CA GLY A 501 13.57 2.75 24.62
C GLY A 501 14.71 2.98 25.63
N LEU A 502 14.71 2.28 26.76
CA LEU A 502 15.74 2.40 27.81
C LEU A 502 16.94 1.51 27.48
N ARG A 503 17.97 2.11 26.87
CA ARG A 503 19.24 1.44 26.53
C ARG A 503 20.18 1.43 27.74
N ASP A 504 20.94 0.35 27.90
CA ASP A 504 21.88 0.12 29.01
C ASP A 504 21.24 0.19 30.42
N TRP A 505 19.95 -0.15 30.50
CA TRP A 505 19.18 -0.08 31.73
C TRP A 505 19.58 -1.20 32.71
N LYS A 506 20.39 -0.85 33.71
CA LYS A 506 20.99 -1.81 34.65
C LYS A 506 20.03 -2.42 35.68
N TRP A 507 18.79 -1.94 35.76
CA TRP A 507 17.81 -2.38 36.78
C TRP A 507 16.95 -3.55 36.29
N VAL A 508 17.61 -4.62 35.84
CA VAL A 508 17.00 -5.84 35.34
C VAL A 508 17.73 -7.05 35.94
N GLY A 509 17.03 -8.11 36.35
CA GLY A 509 17.66 -9.25 37.04
C GLY A 509 16.93 -10.60 36.96
N PRO A 510 17.59 -11.71 37.36
CA PRO A 510 17.44 -13.03 36.71
C PRO A 510 16.48 -14.05 37.35
N VAL A 511 16.26 -15.13 36.55
CA VAL A 511 15.64 -16.43 36.87
C VAL A 511 16.68 -17.37 37.44
N ALA A 512 16.44 -17.89 38.64
CA ALA A 512 17.38 -18.68 39.44
C ALA A 512 18.10 -19.84 38.69
N ALA A 513 19.44 -19.78 38.74
CA ALA A 513 20.44 -20.85 38.58
C ALA A 513 20.72 -21.42 37.19
N GLU A 514 21.01 -20.57 36.21
CA GLU A 514 22.05 -20.76 35.20
C GLU A 514 22.67 -19.37 34.94
N ARG A 515 23.79 -19.06 35.60
CA ARG A 515 24.77 -18.21 34.91
C ARG A 515 25.48 -19.18 33.98
N PRO A 516 25.38 -19.04 32.65
CA PRO A 516 26.44 -19.58 31.83
C PRO A 516 27.72 -19.00 32.40
N ASP A 517 28.71 -19.85 32.63
CA ASP A 517 30.10 -19.49 32.82
C ASP A 517 30.42 -18.29 31.92
N GLN A 518 31.34 -17.41 32.31
CA GLN A 518 31.64 -16.20 31.51
C GLN A 518 32.03 -16.47 30.04
N ASP A 519 32.19 -17.74 29.64
CA ASP A 519 32.38 -18.22 28.27
C ASP A 519 31.07 -18.56 27.50
N GLY A 520 29.89 -18.61 28.14
CA GLY A 520 28.60 -18.99 27.55
C GLY A 520 27.61 -17.84 27.30
N LEU A 521 27.78 -16.70 27.97
CA LEU A 521 27.16 -15.43 27.56
C LEU A 521 27.82 -14.87 26.29
N ALA A 522 29.09 -15.22 26.04
CA ALA A 522 29.82 -14.95 24.80
C ALA A 522 29.23 -15.66 23.56
N THR A 523 28.29 -16.59 23.74
CA THR A 523 27.58 -17.27 22.65
C THR A 523 26.14 -16.81 22.43
N ILE A 524 25.60 -15.90 23.28
CA ILE A 524 24.30 -15.24 23.04
C ILE A 524 24.48 -13.72 22.81
N PHE A 525 25.52 -13.13 23.39
CA PHE A 525 26.08 -11.86 22.96
C PHE A 525 27.61 -12.03 22.92
N PRO A 526 28.24 -12.15 21.73
CA PRO A 526 29.70 -12.12 21.71
C PRO A 526 30.16 -10.83 22.40
N ASP A 527 31.20 -10.93 23.22
CA ASP A 527 32.06 -9.78 23.46
C ASP A 527 32.43 -9.20 22.08
N GLN A 528 31.78 -8.11 21.71
CA GLN A 528 32.24 -7.22 20.63
C GLN A 528 33.13 -6.13 21.20
N ASP A 529 34.02 -6.48 22.13
CA ASP A 529 35.34 -5.87 22.10
C ASP A 529 36.23 -6.79 21.25
N GLY A 530 36.06 -6.74 19.92
CA GLY A 530 37.04 -7.36 19.02
C GLY A 530 36.63 -7.75 17.59
N LEU A 531 35.34 -7.74 17.21
CA LEU A 531 34.94 -7.92 15.81
C LEU A 531 34.09 -6.73 15.38
N ALA A 532 34.70 -5.83 14.61
CA ALA A 532 34.05 -4.62 14.12
C ALA A 532 32.83 -4.99 13.25
N THR A 533 31.62 -4.82 13.79
CA THR A 533 30.40 -4.83 12.98
C THR A 533 30.47 -3.65 12.03
N THR A 534 30.49 -3.93 10.73
CA THR A 534 30.63 -2.89 9.71
C THR A 534 29.26 -2.61 9.12
N TRP A 535 28.74 -1.40 9.29
CA TRP A 535 27.51 -0.98 8.61
C TRP A 535 27.75 -0.82 7.11
N ALA A 536 26.74 -1.15 6.31
CA ALA A 536 26.73 -0.90 4.88
C ALA A 536 25.34 -0.41 4.44
N PRO A 537 25.23 0.46 3.43
CA PRO A 537 23.94 0.82 2.85
C PRO A 537 23.15 -0.43 2.44
N ALA A 538 21.87 -0.50 2.82
CA ALA A 538 21.02 -1.67 2.59
C ALA A 538 20.84 -1.97 1.10
N ALA A 539 20.73 -0.95 0.26
CA ALA A 539 20.62 -1.13 -1.19
C ALA A 539 21.96 -1.43 -1.89
N GLY A 540 23.07 -1.50 -1.14
CA GLY A 540 24.43 -1.59 -1.67
C GLY A 540 25.01 -0.22 -2.06
N THR A 541 26.33 -0.20 -2.33
CA THR A 541 27.10 1.00 -2.71
C THR A 541 27.21 1.22 -4.22
N PHE A 542 26.68 0.28 -5.01
CA PHE A 542 26.73 0.29 -6.48
C PHE A 542 28.14 0.48 -7.05
N ASP A 543 29.09 -0.38 -6.66
CA ASP A 543 30.52 -0.24 -7.02
C ASP A 543 30.80 -0.22 -8.54
N GLY A 544 29.86 -0.67 -9.36
CA GLY A 544 29.95 -0.55 -10.83
C GLY A 544 29.70 0.87 -11.37
N TRP A 545 29.23 1.80 -10.54
CA TRP A 545 29.00 3.19 -10.93
C TRP A 545 30.31 3.99 -10.98
N PRO A 546 30.38 5.05 -11.81
CA PRO A 546 31.59 5.87 -11.95
C PRO A 546 32.01 6.51 -10.63
N GLU A 547 33.32 6.64 -10.39
CA GLU A 547 33.89 7.35 -9.23
C GLU A 547 33.68 8.88 -9.27
N GLU A 548 33.68 9.43 -10.48
CA GLU A 548 33.51 10.85 -10.76
C GLU A 548 32.03 11.13 -11.05
N LEU A 549 31.44 12.08 -10.30
CA LEU A 549 30.04 12.45 -10.48
C LEU A 549 29.76 13.02 -11.88
N SER A 550 30.70 13.72 -12.51
CA SER A 550 30.59 14.20 -13.90
C SER A 550 30.28 13.10 -14.94
N LYS A 551 30.60 11.83 -14.65
CA LYS A 551 30.35 10.68 -15.53
C LYS A 551 29.05 9.93 -15.20
N LEU A 552 28.47 10.17 -14.02
CA LEU A 552 27.23 9.54 -13.60
C LEU A 552 26.07 10.10 -14.42
N LYS A 553 25.26 9.22 -15.00
CA LYS A 553 24.10 9.59 -15.82
C LYS A 553 22.84 9.01 -15.20
N LEU A 554 21.88 9.90 -14.95
CA LEU A 554 20.56 9.60 -14.42
C LEU A 554 19.52 9.86 -15.52
N LEU A 555 18.58 8.94 -15.68
CA LEU A 555 17.40 9.11 -16.53
C LEU A 555 16.11 8.90 -15.73
N ASP A 556 15.15 9.81 -15.90
CA ASP A 556 13.74 9.54 -15.62
C ASP A 556 12.98 9.37 -16.94
N PRO A 557 12.63 8.14 -17.36
CA PRO A 557 11.98 7.88 -18.64
C PRO A 557 10.48 8.19 -18.67
N CYS A 558 9.87 8.54 -17.53
CA CYS A 558 8.47 8.92 -17.39
C CYS A 558 8.38 10.14 -16.47
N CYS A 559 9.11 11.20 -16.81
CA CYS A 559 9.44 12.24 -15.84
C CYS A 559 8.26 13.11 -15.39
N GLY A 560 7.14 13.09 -16.12
CA GLY A 560 5.99 13.94 -15.85
C GLY A 560 6.41 15.40 -15.71
N SER A 561 6.03 16.03 -14.59
CA SER A 561 6.41 17.41 -14.23
C SER A 561 7.86 17.58 -13.76
N GLY A 562 8.68 16.52 -13.77
CA GLY A 562 10.09 16.57 -13.42
C GLY A 562 10.42 16.45 -11.93
N HIS A 563 9.51 15.90 -11.10
CA HIS A 563 9.72 15.85 -9.64
C HIS A 563 11.00 15.09 -9.24
N PHE A 564 11.27 13.92 -9.83
CA PHE A 564 12.54 13.20 -9.61
C PHE A 564 13.74 13.99 -10.12
N LEU A 565 13.62 14.67 -11.27
CA LEU A 565 14.70 15.46 -11.85
C LEU A 565 15.10 16.63 -10.93
N VAL A 566 14.12 17.37 -10.41
CA VAL A 566 14.35 18.49 -9.48
C VAL A 566 14.92 17.99 -8.16
N ALA A 567 14.41 16.87 -7.61
CA ALA A 567 14.94 16.29 -6.38
C ALA A 567 16.39 15.80 -6.57
N ALA A 568 16.69 15.14 -7.69
CA ALA A 568 18.05 14.72 -8.03
C ALA A 568 18.98 15.93 -8.23
N PHE A 569 18.50 17.03 -8.82
CA PHE A 569 19.26 18.29 -8.93
C PHE A 569 19.69 18.79 -7.55
N HIS A 570 18.76 18.89 -6.60
CA HIS A 570 19.07 19.33 -5.24
C HIS A 570 20.00 18.40 -4.46
N MET A 571 20.07 17.12 -4.84
CA MET A 571 20.99 16.15 -4.27
C MET A 571 22.39 16.22 -4.92
N LEU A 572 22.46 16.31 -6.25
CA LEU A 572 23.71 16.27 -7.01
C LEU A 572 24.53 17.55 -6.90
N VAL A 573 23.90 18.73 -6.89
CA VAL A 573 24.63 20.01 -6.81
C VAL A 573 25.54 20.09 -5.57
N PRO A 574 25.05 19.89 -4.33
CA PRO A 574 25.91 19.90 -3.16
C PRO A 574 26.95 18.77 -3.16
N MET A 575 26.63 17.59 -3.70
CA MET A 575 27.61 16.49 -3.84
C MET A 575 28.76 16.85 -4.78
N ARG A 576 28.47 17.51 -5.92
CA ARG A 576 29.49 18.00 -6.85
C ARG A 576 30.29 19.16 -6.27
N MET A 577 29.65 20.09 -5.55
CA MET A 577 30.37 21.13 -4.80
C MET A 577 31.38 20.52 -3.83
N ALA A 578 30.97 19.49 -3.08
CA ALA A 578 31.81 18.84 -2.08
C ALA A 578 32.97 18.01 -2.68
N ARG A 579 32.75 17.29 -3.79
CA ARG A 579 33.77 16.41 -4.40
C ARG A 579 34.65 17.07 -5.44
N GLU A 580 34.10 18.00 -6.21
CA GLU A 580 34.77 18.61 -7.37
C GLU A 580 35.19 20.07 -7.08
N ASN A 581 34.93 20.57 -5.87
CA ASN A 581 35.25 21.95 -5.45
C ASN A 581 34.70 23.03 -6.40
N LEU A 582 33.49 22.79 -6.91
CA LEU A 582 32.79 23.71 -7.81
C LEU A 582 32.02 24.77 -7.02
N SER A 583 31.92 25.98 -7.57
CA SER A 583 30.99 26.97 -7.04
C SER A 583 29.53 26.52 -7.24
N PRO A 584 28.56 27.01 -6.45
CA PRO A 584 27.15 26.65 -6.61
C PRO A 584 26.65 26.79 -8.06
N ARG A 585 27.01 27.90 -8.73
CA ARG A 585 26.67 28.15 -10.14
C ARG A 585 27.26 27.08 -11.06
N LYS A 586 28.57 26.82 -10.97
CA LYS A 586 29.24 25.84 -11.83
C LYS A 586 28.72 24.43 -11.59
N ALA A 587 28.44 24.07 -10.34
CA ALA A 587 27.87 22.78 -9.98
C ALA A 587 26.45 22.63 -10.54
N ALA A 588 25.59 23.64 -10.38
CA ALA A 588 24.24 23.64 -10.96
C ALA A 588 24.27 23.46 -12.48
N ASP A 589 25.08 24.25 -13.19
CA ASP A 589 25.19 24.16 -14.65
C ASP A 589 25.76 22.79 -15.10
N ALA A 590 26.75 22.26 -14.38
CA ALA A 590 27.33 20.96 -14.69
C ALA A 590 26.34 19.81 -14.47
N VAL A 591 25.53 19.85 -13.40
CA VAL A 591 24.49 18.84 -13.13
C VAL A 591 23.44 18.78 -14.23
N LEU A 592 22.93 19.95 -14.67
CA LEU A 592 21.93 20.03 -15.74
C LEU A 592 22.48 19.46 -17.06
N ARG A 593 23.73 19.77 -17.38
CA ARG A 593 24.38 19.38 -18.64
C ARG A 593 24.78 17.92 -18.69
N GLU A 594 25.29 17.35 -17.58
CA GLU A 594 26.00 16.07 -17.60
C GLU A 594 25.22 14.92 -16.93
N ASN A 595 24.42 15.22 -15.90
CA ASN A 595 23.88 14.20 -15.01
C ASN A 595 22.41 13.88 -15.26
N ILE A 596 21.58 14.89 -15.43
CA ILE A 596 20.12 14.76 -15.40
C ILE A 596 19.55 14.67 -16.81
N HIS A 597 18.78 13.61 -17.06
CA HIS A 597 18.09 13.38 -18.34
C HIS A 597 16.64 12.98 -18.07
N GLY A 598 15.73 13.38 -18.95
CA GLY A 598 14.29 13.11 -18.80
C GLY A 598 13.61 12.78 -20.13
N LEU A 599 12.66 11.86 -20.10
CA LEU A 599 11.73 11.59 -21.19
C LEU A 599 10.31 11.58 -20.66
N GLU A 600 9.39 12.08 -21.47
CA GLU A 600 7.96 12.07 -21.17
C GLU A 600 7.16 11.88 -22.46
N LEU A 601 5.95 11.32 -22.36
CA LEU A 601 5.09 11.07 -23.51
C LEU A 601 4.40 12.37 -23.97
N ASP A 602 3.99 13.22 -23.03
CA ASP A 602 3.30 14.49 -23.31
C ASP A 602 4.27 15.68 -23.36
N GLN A 603 4.27 16.40 -24.49
CA GLN A 603 5.08 17.60 -24.69
C GLN A 603 4.83 18.68 -23.63
N ARG A 604 3.57 18.82 -23.17
CA ARG A 604 3.17 19.79 -22.14
C ARG A 604 3.84 19.53 -20.79
N CYS A 605 4.07 18.25 -20.46
CA CYS A 605 4.80 17.86 -19.25
C CYS A 605 6.30 18.11 -19.40
N VAL A 606 6.87 17.91 -20.59
CA VAL A 606 8.29 18.23 -20.87
C VAL A 606 8.57 19.70 -20.60
N GLU A 607 7.69 20.58 -21.07
CA GLU A 607 7.75 22.03 -20.82
C GLU A 607 7.71 22.36 -19.32
N LEU A 608 6.80 21.72 -18.59
CA LEU A 608 6.69 21.89 -17.14
C LEU A 608 7.92 21.38 -16.38
N ALA A 609 8.47 20.22 -16.78
CA ALA A 609 9.70 19.67 -16.20
C ALA A 609 10.92 20.56 -16.48
N ALA A 610 11.01 21.10 -17.70
CA ALA A 610 12.03 22.07 -18.07
C ALA A 610 11.91 23.36 -17.24
N PHE A 611 10.69 23.88 -17.07
CA PHE A 611 10.41 25.04 -16.21
C PHE A 611 10.81 24.79 -14.76
N ALA A 612 10.39 23.65 -14.20
CA ALA A 612 10.67 23.29 -12.81
C ALA A 612 12.18 23.17 -12.54
N LEU A 613 12.95 22.58 -13.47
CA LEU A 613 14.41 22.50 -13.37
C LEU A 613 15.09 23.87 -13.52
N ALA A 614 14.62 24.70 -14.47
CA ALA A 614 15.16 26.04 -14.64
C ALA A 614 14.92 26.90 -13.39
N LEU A 615 13.70 26.87 -12.86
CA LEU A 615 13.32 27.55 -11.62
C LEU A 615 14.16 27.05 -10.44
N ALA A 616 14.36 25.74 -10.30
CA ALA A 616 15.23 25.16 -9.27
C ALA A 616 16.69 25.65 -9.38
N ALA A 617 17.22 25.76 -10.61
CA ALA A 617 18.58 26.20 -10.87
C ALA A 617 18.81 27.71 -10.67
N TRP A 618 17.80 28.53 -10.92
CA TRP A 618 17.84 29.97 -10.64
C TRP A 618 17.63 30.29 -9.16
N LYS A 619 16.75 29.55 -8.47
CA LYS A 619 16.52 29.67 -7.03
C LYS A 619 17.64 29.07 -6.17
N TYR A 620 18.57 28.33 -6.75
CA TYR A 620 19.61 27.66 -5.97
C TYR A 620 20.51 28.69 -5.26
N PRO A 621 20.68 28.62 -3.92
CA PRO A 621 21.44 29.62 -3.16
C PRO A 621 22.89 29.77 -3.67
N GLY A 622 23.29 31.02 -3.92
CA GLY A 622 24.64 31.35 -4.40
C GLY A 622 24.92 31.00 -5.88
N ALA A 623 23.91 30.58 -6.65
CA ALA A 623 24.04 30.32 -8.09
C ALA A 623 23.94 31.59 -8.97
N GLY A 624 23.57 32.73 -8.39
CA GLY A 624 23.53 34.04 -9.07
C GLY A 624 22.20 34.38 -9.75
N GLY A 625 21.09 33.70 -9.40
CA GLY A 625 19.76 34.03 -9.93
C GLY A 625 19.58 33.67 -11.39
N TYR A 626 18.76 34.46 -12.10
CA TYR A 626 18.53 34.30 -13.52
C TYR A 626 19.82 34.40 -14.33
N ARG A 627 19.98 33.45 -15.24
CA ARG A 627 21.06 33.37 -16.23
C ARG A 627 20.64 32.42 -17.34
N VAL A 628 21.29 32.53 -18.49
CA VAL A 628 21.18 31.49 -19.53
C VAL A 628 21.72 30.18 -18.98
N LEU A 629 20.86 29.16 -18.97
CA LEU A 629 21.20 27.81 -18.52
C LEU A 629 21.80 26.99 -19.66
N PRO A 630 22.62 25.97 -19.37
CA PRO A 630 23.01 25.00 -20.37
C PRO A 630 21.77 24.25 -20.92
N GLU A 631 21.93 23.63 -22.09
CA GLU A 631 20.85 22.85 -22.69
C GLU A 631 20.37 21.75 -21.73
N LEU A 632 19.05 21.69 -21.51
CA LEU A 632 18.41 20.69 -20.66
C LEU A 632 18.21 19.39 -21.44
N ASN A 633 18.66 18.26 -20.91
CA ASN A 633 18.52 16.94 -21.56
C ASN A 633 17.14 16.30 -21.32
N ILE A 634 16.06 17.04 -21.61
CA ILE A 634 14.68 16.58 -21.50
C ILE A 634 14.05 16.57 -22.90
N ALA A 635 13.32 15.51 -23.25
CA ALA A 635 12.67 15.41 -24.56
C ALA A 635 11.31 14.72 -24.51
N CYS A 636 10.44 15.09 -25.45
CA CYS A 636 9.16 14.43 -25.66
C CYS A 636 9.35 13.18 -26.51
N SER A 637 9.07 12.03 -25.92
CA SER A 637 9.13 10.71 -26.57
C SER A 637 7.85 10.37 -27.35
N GLY A 638 6.79 11.16 -27.19
CA GLY A 638 5.47 10.92 -27.81
C GLY A 638 5.12 11.83 -28.99
N LEU A 639 6.08 12.61 -29.52
CA LEU A 639 5.85 13.49 -30.67
C LEU A 639 5.34 12.69 -31.88
N SER A 640 4.23 13.14 -32.47
CA SER A 640 3.64 12.51 -33.64
C SER A 640 4.37 12.91 -34.93
N VAL A 641 4.58 11.94 -35.82
CA VAL A 641 5.09 12.20 -37.16
C VAL A 641 3.91 12.32 -38.12
N SER A 642 3.28 13.51 -38.17
CA SER A 642 2.05 13.76 -38.94
C SER A 642 2.30 14.11 -40.42
N VAL A 643 3.56 14.40 -40.78
CA VAL A 643 3.97 14.86 -42.11
C VAL A 643 4.23 13.67 -43.03
N ALA A 644 3.96 13.86 -44.33
CA ALA A 644 4.24 12.84 -45.34
C ALA A 644 5.74 12.50 -45.34
N LYS A 645 6.03 11.19 -45.37
CA LYS A 645 7.40 10.65 -45.30
C LYS A 645 8.34 11.24 -46.36
N GLU A 646 7.83 11.59 -47.53
CA GLU A 646 8.62 12.22 -48.60
C GLU A 646 8.99 13.68 -48.31
N GLU A 647 8.13 14.44 -47.63
CA GLU A 647 8.46 15.80 -47.18
C GLU A 647 9.51 15.75 -46.05
N TRP A 648 9.39 14.76 -45.16
CA TRP A 648 10.38 14.51 -44.10
C TRP A 648 11.79 14.24 -44.65
N LYS A 649 11.90 13.49 -45.75
CA LYS A 649 13.17 13.20 -46.43
C LYS A 649 13.84 14.43 -47.04
N GLN A 650 13.06 15.44 -47.43
CA GLN A 650 13.58 16.66 -48.06
C GLN A 650 14.39 17.51 -47.08
N LEU A 651 14.17 17.37 -45.77
CA LEU A 651 15.02 17.96 -44.73
C LEU A 651 16.47 17.46 -44.80
N GLY A 652 16.71 16.33 -45.47
CA GLY A 652 18.06 15.82 -45.72
C GLY A 652 18.91 16.67 -46.66
N LEU A 653 18.32 17.68 -47.33
CA LEU A 653 19.00 18.61 -48.25
C LEU A 653 19.90 17.91 -49.30
N GLY A 654 19.50 16.71 -49.76
CA GLY A 654 20.25 15.92 -50.73
C GLY A 654 21.43 15.11 -50.17
N GLN A 655 21.70 15.18 -48.86
CA GLN A 655 22.70 14.34 -48.19
C GLN A 655 22.16 12.93 -48.00
N ARG A 656 22.70 11.97 -48.75
CA ARG A 656 22.19 10.58 -48.79
C ARG A 656 22.12 9.91 -47.41
N GLY A 657 23.10 10.14 -46.53
CA GLY A 657 23.11 9.61 -45.17
C GLY A 657 21.99 10.19 -44.30
N LEU A 658 21.82 11.51 -44.35
CA LEU A 658 20.80 12.24 -43.59
C LEU A 658 19.38 11.87 -44.03
N THR A 659 19.15 11.75 -45.33
CA THR A 659 17.85 11.32 -45.88
C THR A 659 17.49 9.89 -45.45
N ILE A 660 18.45 8.96 -45.42
CA ILE A 660 18.23 7.59 -44.93
C ILE A 660 17.93 7.60 -43.41
N ALA A 661 18.63 8.42 -42.64
CA ALA A 661 18.40 8.55 -41.21
C ALA A 661 16.99 9.07 -40.89
N LEU A 662 16.56 10.12 -41.59
CA LEU A 662 15.22 10.70 -41.47
C LEU A 662 14.12 9.72 -41.89
N ASP A 663 14.36 8.92 -42.93
CA ASP A 663 13.45 7.87 -43.40
C ASP A 663 13.19 6.80 -42.31
N LEU A 664 14.27 6.31 -41.69
CA LEU A 664 14.22 5.33 -40.62
C LEU A 664 13.61 5.88 -39.34
N MET A 665 13.88 7.15 -39.03
CA MET A 665 13.31 7.85 -37.88
C MET A 665 11.79 8.00 -38.01
N HIS A 666 11.30 8.36 -39.20
CA HIS A 666 9.86 8.45 -39.49
C HIS A 666 9.16 7.12 -39.20
N ASP A 667 9.72 6.00 -39.66
CA ASP A 667 9.14 4.68 -39.42
C ASP A 667 9.20 4.25 -37.94
N ASN A 668 10.32 4.50 -37.26
CA ASN A 668 10.52 4.09 -35.87
C ASN A 668 9.67 4.89 -34.88
N PHE A 669 9.39 6.16 -35.16
CA PHE A 669 8.63 7.06 -34.29
C PHE A 669 7.18 7.26 -34.73
N ARG A 670 6.72 6.58 -35.79
CA ARG A 670 5.30 6.60 -36.19
C ARG A 670 4.37 6.26 -35.03
N ASP A 671 4.80 5.32 -34.19
CA ASP A 671 4.02 4.77 -33.08
C ASP A 671 4.37 5.45 -31.73
N ALA A 672 5.18 6.51 -31.76
CA ALA A 672 5.62 7.25 -30.58
C ALA A 672 4.48 7.73 -29.68
N PRO A 673 3.34 8.23 -30.18
CA PRO A 673 2.23 8.67 -29.32
C PRO A 673 1.63 7.56 -28.45
N VAL A 674 1.80 6.29 -28.81
CA VAL A 674 1.32 5.13 -28.04
C VAL A 674 2.45 4.50 -27.20
N LEU A 675 3.66 4.43 -27.77
CA LEU A 675 4.78 3.68 -27.18
C LEU A 675 5.70 4.54 -26.32
N GLY A 676 5.89 5.82 -26.65
CA GLY A 676 6.77 6.75 -25.95
C GLY A 676 8.13 6.14 -25.63
N SER A 677 8.50 6.15 -24.35
CA SER A 677 9.78 5.61 -23.86
C SER A 677 9.96 4.09 -24.00
N LEU A 678 8.92 3.34 -24.38
CA LEU A 678 9.05 1.92 -24.73
C LEU A 678 9.83 1.73 -26.04
N LEU A 679 9.85 2.72 -26.92
CA LEU A 679 10.64 2.69 -28.15
C LEU A 679 12.11 2.42 -27.82
N ASN A 680 12.72 1.53 -28.61
CA ASN A 680 14.13 1.17 -28.47
C ASN A 680 14.86 1.35 -29.81
N PRO A 681 15.26 2.60 -30.16
CA PRO A 681 15.97 2.88 -31.39
C PRO A 681 17.25 2.05 -31.53
N ALA A 682 17.94 1.75 -30.42
CA ALA A 682 19.20 1.00 -30.40
C ALA A 682 19.09 -0.47 -30.88
N LYS A 683 17.88 -1.06 -30.86
CA LYS A 683 17.62 -2.42 -31.36
C LYS A 683 17.07 -2.47 -32.79
N THR A 684 16.80 -1.31 -33.39
CA THR A 684 16.28 -1.23 -34.77
C THR A 684 17.41 -1.32 -35.78
N ASP A 685 17.10 -1.70 -37.03
CA ASP A 685 18.09 -1.68 -38.11
C ASP A 685 18.66 -0.27 -38.36
N ALA A 686 17.97 0.78 -37.92
CA ALA A 686 18.44 2.16 -37.98
C ALA A 686 19.69 2.43 -37.15
N ALA A 687 19.83 1.78 -35.99
CA ALA A 687 21.00 1.96 -35.12
C ALA A 687 22.30 1.41 -35.72
N LYS A 688 22.21 0.58 -36.77
CA LYS A 688 23.39 0.07 -37.51
C LYS A 688 23.92 1.07 -38.54
N VAL A 689 23.13 2.09 -38.88
CA VAL A 689 23.38 3.00 -40.00
C VAL A 689 23.47 4.47 -39.58
N VAL A 690 22.82 4.85 -38.47
CA VAL A 690 22.65 6.26 -38.07
C VAL A 690 23.38 6.57 -36.76
N HIS A 691 24.25 7.58 -36.79
CA HIS A 691 24.78 8.25 -35.60
C HIS A 691 23.84 9.38 -35.19
N TRP A 692 23.07 9.19 -34.11
CA TRP A 692 22.01 10.12 -33.70
C TRP A 692 22.50 11.53 -33.34
N GLU A 693 23.72 11.65 -32.82
CA GLU A 693 24.36 12.94 -32.50
C GLU A 693 24.69 13.74 -33.77
N GLU A 694 25.20 13.07 -34.81
CA GLU A 694 25.46 13.68 -36.11
C GLU A 694 24.15 14.14 -36.78
N LEU A 695 23.08 13.35 -36.64
CA LEU A 695 21.75 13.71 -37.13
C LEU A 695 21.21 14.98 -36.43
N ALA A 696 21.31 15.04 -35.10
CA ALA A 696 20.84 16.20 -34.34
C ALA A 696 21.60 17.48 -34.74
N GLY A 697 22.94 17.41 -34.87
CA GLY A 697 23.75 18.54 -35.32
C GLY A 697 23.45 18.96 -36.76
N ALA A 698 23.18 18.00 -37.66
CA ALA A 698 22.80 18.31 -39.04
C ALA A 698 21.42 18.98 -39.13
N LEU A 699 20.46 18.56 -38.30
CA LEU A 699 19.13 19.19 -38.21
C LEU A 699 19.20 20.62 -37.66
N GLU A 700 20.06 20.86 -36.67
CA GLU A 700 20.30 22.20 -36.14
C GLU A 700 20.88 23.14 -37.21
N GLN A 701 21.84 22.66 -38.01
CA GLN A 701 22.35 23.43 -39.14
C GLN A 701 21.29 23.69 -40.22
N ALA A 702 20.39 22.72 -40.45
CA ALA A 702 19.31 22.88 -41.41
C ALA A 702 18.30 23.95 -40.95
N LEU A 703 17.99 24.01 -39.65
CA LEU A 703 17.12 25.02 -39.03
C LEU A 703 17.68 26.45 -39.14
N GLN A 704 18.99 26.61 -39.30
CA GLN A 704 19.63 27.93 -39.48
C GLN A 704 19.60 28.44 -40.93
N GLN A 705 19.20 27.61 -41.91
CA GLN A 705 19.06 28.04 -43.31
C GLN A 705 17.68 28.66 -43.57
N GLU A 706 17.56 29.54 -44.56
CA GLU A 706 16.27 30.06 -45.01
C GLU A 706 15.41 28.90 -45.54
N GLN A 707 14.42 28.51 -44.73
CA GLN A 707 13.42 27.51 -45.07
C GLN A 707 12.05 28.16 -45.19
N SER A 708 11.14 27.54 -45.95
CA SER A 708 9.73 27.91 -45.86
C SER A 708 9.19 27.64 -44.44
N GLU A 709 8.21 28.41 -43.98
CA GLU A 709 7.61 28.24 -42.64
C GLU A 709 7.15 26.79 -42.38
N ALA A 710 6.57 26.14 -43.39
CA ALA A 710 6.16 24.74 -43.28
C ALA A 710 7.36 23.81 -43.00
N GLN A 711 8.50 24.00 -43.66
CA GLN A 711 9.70 23.19 -43.44
C GLN A 711 10.33 23.45 -42.06
N GLN A 712 10.22 24.68 -41.55
CA GLN A 712 10.73 25.03 -40.23
C GLN A 712 9.99 24.29 -39.11
N GLU A 713 8.64 24.19 -39.19
CA GLU A 713 7.86 23.39 -38.24
C GLU A 713 8.26 21.90 -38.25
N VAL A 714 8.43 21.31 -39.43
CA VAL A 714 8.86 19.90 -39.57
C VAL A 714 10.25 19.70 -38.97
N ALA A 715 11.17 20.64 -39.20
CA ALA A 715 12.52 20.57 -38.69
C ALA A 715 12.58 20.66 -37.14
N VAL A 716 11.70 21.45 -36.51
CA VAL A 716 11.56 21.50 -35.04
C VAL A 716 11.08 20.17 -34.47
N VAL A 717 10.05 19.55 -35.09
CA VAL A 717 9.59 18.21 -34.67
C VAL A 717 10.69 17.17 -34.85
N ALA A 718 11.44 17.23 -35.95
CA ALA A 718 12.57 16.34 -36.21
C ALA A 718 13.68 16.51 -35.17
N GLN A 719 14.01 17.73 -34.77
CA GLN A 719 14.99 18.00 -33.71
C GLN A 719 14.53 17.40 -32.37
N GLY A 720 13.27 17.61 -32.00
CA GLY A 720 12.68 17.05 -30.77
C GLY A 720 12.74 15.51 -30.75
N LEU A 721 12.39 14.86 -31.87
CA LEU A 721 12.48 13.41 -32.02
C LEU A 721 13.94 12.92 -32.00
N ALA A 722 14.89 13.68 -32.53
CA ALA A 722 16.30 13.29 -32.56
C ALA A 722 16.88 13.30 -31.15
N LYS A 723 16.54 14.33 -30.36
CA LYS A 723 16.85 14.40 -28.94
C LYS A 723 16.24 13.23 -28.17
N ALA A 724 14.96 12.92 -28.40
CA ALA A 724 14.33 11.75 -27.79
C ALA A 724 15.03 10.43 -28.18
N ALA A 725 15.42 10.27 -29.45
CA ALA A 725 16.15 9.09 -29.93
C ALA A 725 17.53 8.92 -29.27
N ILE A 726 18.28 10.01 -29.09
CA ILE A 726 19.58 10.01 -28.38
C ILE A 726 19.39 9.50 -26.96
N LEU A 727 18.39 10.02 -26.23
CA LEU A 727 18.11 9.61 -24.86
C LEU A 727 17.63 8.14 -24.79
N LEU A 728 16.75 7.71 -25.69
CA LEU A 728 16.24 6.33 -25.73
C LEU A 728 17.30 5.29 -26.14
N ALA A 729 18.30 5.71 -26.92
CA ALA A 729 19.44 4.89 -27.30
C ALA A 729 20.54 4.85 -26.23
N GLY A 730 20.56 5.84 -25.33
CA GLY A 730 21.53 6.00 -24.25
C GLY A 730 21.58 4.86 -23.24
N ARG A 731 22.61 4.87 -22.40
CA ARG A 731 22.77 3.96 -21.25
C ARG A 731 23.04 4.76 -19.99
N TYR A 732 22.35 4.39 -18.92
CA TYR A 732 22.31 5.17 -17.69
C TYR A 732 22.75 4.34 -16.49
N HIS A 733 23.37 5.00 -15.52
CA HIS A 733 23.82 4.36 -14.27
C HIS A 733 22.66 4.25 -13.30
N LEU A 734 21.80 5.28 -13.24
CA LEU A 734 20.55 5.27 -12.52
C LEU A 734 19.39 5.55 -13.47
N VAL A 735 18.41 4.66 -13.51
CA VAL A 735 17.10 4.94 -14.10
C VAL A 735 16.10 5.02 -12.96
N ILE A 736 15.51 6.19 -12.71
CA ILE A 736 14.63 6.42 -11.57
C ILE A 736 13.31 7.04 -12.01
N THR A 737 12.18 6.43 -11.64
CA THR A 737 10.87 6.89 -12.16
C THR A 737 9.68 6.38 -11.37
N ASN A 738 8.52 6.98 -11.60
CA ASN A 738 7.21 6.39 -11.30
C ASN A 738 6.62 5.90 -12.62
N VAL A 739 6.55 4.57 -12.80
CA VAL A 739 6.13 3.99 -14.08
C VAL A 739 4.64 4.20 -14.34
N PRO A 740 4.17 4.22 -15.60
CA PRO A 740 2.75 4.38 -15.91
C PRO A 740 1.93 3.12 -15.55
N TYR A 741 0.81 3.31 -14.83
CA TYR A 741 -0.04 2.20 -14.36
C TYR A 741 -1.19 1.96 -15.34
N LEU A 742 -1.20 0.82 -16.01
CA LEU A 742 -2.29 0.47 -16.92
C LEU A 742 -2.35 -1.05 -17.13
N ALA A 743 -3.39 -1.68 -16.55
CA ALA A 743 -3.62 -3.11 -16.70
C ALA A 743 -3.87 -3.49 -18.17
N ARG A 744 -3.37 -4.66 -18.60
CA ARG A 744 -3.49 -5.16 -19.98
C ARG A 744 -4.91 -5.13 -20.55
N GLY A 745 -5.93 -5.33 -19.71
CA GLY A 745 -7.33 -5.28 -20.12
C GLY A 745 -7.77 -3.92 -20.70
N LYS A 746 -7.07 -2.83 -20.37
CA LYS A 746 -7.36 -1.47 -20.83
C LYS A 746 -6.53 -1.03 -22.04
N HIS A 747 -5.50 -1.78 -22.44
CA HIS A 747 -4.64 -1.42 -23.58
C HIS A 747 -5.45 -1.39 -24.88
N ASP A 748 -5.14 -0.44 -25.75
CA ASP A 748 -5.54 -0.50 -27.15
C ASP A 748 -4.83 -1.67 -27.88
N GLN A 749 -5.22 -1.90 -29.13
CA GLN A 749 -4.68 -3.02 -29.91
C GLN A 749 -3.17 -2.88 -30.14
N GLN A 750 -2.71 -1.68 -30.47
CA GLN A 750 -1.33 -1.42 -30.83
C GLN A 750 -0.36 -1.61 -29.66
N LEU A 751 -0.66 -1.00 -28.50
CA LEU A 751 0.15 -1.16 -27.29
C LEU A 751 0.17 -2.62 -26.84
N ARG A 752 -0.97 -3.30 -26.92
CA ARG A 752 -1.10 -4.71 -26.52
C ARG A 752 -0.25 -5.62 -27.39
N GLU A 753 -0.31 -5.48 -28.71
CA GLU A 753 0.48 -6.27 -29.65
C GLU A 753 1.99 -6.03 -29.45
N TYR A 754 2.38 -4.78 -29.22
CA TYR A 754 3.77 -4.42 -28.93
C TYR A 754 4.28 -5.09 -27.65
N CYS A 755 3.51 -5.00 -26.56
CA CYS A 755 3.84 -5.63 -25.28
C CYS A 755 3.92 -7.16 -25.38
N GLU A 756 3.02 -7.78 -26.14
CA GLU A 756 3.02 -9.24 -26.37
C GLU A 756 4.26 -9.70 -27.13
N LYS A 757 4.69 -8.92 -28.13
CA LYS A 757 5.82 -9.22 -29.00
C LYS A 757 7.18 -9.04 -28.30
N TYR A 758 7.37 -7.94 -27.58
CA TYR A 758 8.70 -7.58 -27.04
C TYR A 758 8.85 -7.85 -25.54
N TYR A 759 7.75 -7.91 -24.77
CA TYR A 759 7.76 -8.02 -23.31
C TYR A 759 6.86 -9.15 -22.81
N THR A 760 6.97 -10.34 -23.41
CA THR A 760 6.03 -11.45 -23.21
C THR A 760 5.83 -11.88 -21.76
N ALA A 761 6.86 -11.78 -20.91
CA ALA A 761 6.77 -12.07 -19.48
C ALA A 761 6.09 -10.94 -18.68
N ALA A 762 6.36 -9.69 -19.04
CA ALA A 762 5.90 -8.48 -18.33
C ALA A 762 4.56 -7.91 -18.85
N LYS A 763 4.02 -8.42 -19.96
CA LYS A 763 2.88 -7.87 -20.72
C LYS A 763 1.55 -7.63 -19.96
N ASN A 764 1.40 -8.11 -18.74
CA ASN A 764 0.11 -8.09 -18.04
C ASN A 764 -0.23 -6.73 -17.40
N ASP A 765 0.78 -5.88 -17.21
CA ASP A 765 0.62 -4.48 -16.82
C ASP A 765 1.67 -3.61 -17.53
N LEU A 766 1.30 -2.39 -17.89
CA LEU A 766 2.24 -1.43 -18.48
C LEU A 766 3.38 -1.10 -17.50
N ALA A 767 3.10 -1.06 -16.20
CA ALA A 767 4.10 -0.81 -15.16
C ALA A 767 5.22 -1.85 -15.17
N THR A 768 4.88 -3.14 -15.32
CA THR A 768 5.87 -4.22 -15.38
C THR A 768 6.64 -4.22 -16.70
N VAL A 769 6.00 -3.84 -17.81
CA VAL A 769 6.68 -3.63 -19.10
C VAL A 769 7.71 -2.49 -18.98
N PHE A 770 7.36 -1.40 -18.32
CA PHE A 770 8.27 -0.28 -18.07
C PHE A 770 9.43 -0.65 -17.14
N LEU A 771 9.21 -1.48 -16.10
CA LEU A 771 10.32 -1.98 -15.29
C LEU A 771 11.35 -2.73 -16.14
N ASP A 772 10.88 -3.62 -17.03
CA ASP A 772 11.75 -4.36 -17.95
C ASP A 772 12.48 -3.40 -18.92
N ARG A 773 11.75 -2.41 -19.48
CA ARG A 773 12.35 -1.36 -20.34
C ARG A 773 13.38 -0.50 -19.60
N CYS A 774 13.14 -0.15 -18.33
CA CYS A 774 14.06 0.63 -17.52
C CYS A 774 15.37 -0.12 -17.30
N LEU A 775 15.31 -1.45 -17.06
CA LEU A 775 16.51 -2.28 -17.01
C LEU A 775 17.24 -2.25 -18.36
N GLU A 776 16.54 -2.29 -19.50
CA GLU A 776 17.19 -2.18 -20.82
C GLU A 776 17.93 -0.84 -21.04
N LEU A 777 17.47 0.25 -20.41
CA LEU A 777 18.10 1.57 -20.44
C LEU A 777 19.30 1.68 -19.49
N CYS A 778 19.40 0.79 -18.49
CA CYS A 778 20.57 0.72 -17.61
C CYS A 778 21.82 0.22 -18.35
N ALA A 779 22.97 0.76 -17.97
CA ALA A 779 24.28 0.23 -18.37
C ALA A 779 24.43 -1.23 -17.90
N GLU A 780 24.96 -2.09 -18.76
CA GLU A 780 25.07 -3.52 -18.48
C GLU A 780 26.09 -3.80 -17.36
N GLY A 781 25.73 -4.65 -16.38
CA GLY A 781 26.59 -5.06 -15.27
C GLY A 781 26.78 -4.02 -14.15
N ALA A 782 26.22 -2.82 -14.30
CA ALA A 782 26.41 -1.71 -13.35
C ALA A 782 25.18 -0.83 -13.13
N GLY A 783 24.27 -0.71 -14.10
CA GLY A 783 23.14 0.20 -14.00
C GLY A 783 22.04 -0.31 -13.08
N THR A 784 21.37 0.63 -12.40
CA THR A 784 20.33 0.37 -11.40
C THR A 784 19.03 1.07 -11.78
N VAL A 785 17.91 0.38 -11.58
CA VAL A 785 16.56 0.93 -11.65
C VAL A 785 16.04 1.15 -10.23
N SER A 786 15.51 2.34 -9.95
CA SER A 786 14.75 2.65 -8.75
C SER A 786 13.35 3.12 -9.15
N ALA A 787 12.30 2.38 -8.81
CA ALA A 787 10.97 2.62 -9.36
C ALA A 787 9.84 2.54 -8.32
N VAL A 788 8.83 3.39 -8.53
CA VAL A 788 7.52 3.29 -7.87
C VAL A 788 6.61 2.42 -8.74
N LEU A 789 6.11 1.30 -8.20
CA LEU A 789 5.37 0.27 -8.96
C LEU A 789 4.10 -0.17 -8.20
N PRO A 790 3.09 -0.72 -8.90
CA PRO A 790 2.05 -1.51 -8.24
C PRO A 790 2.67 -2.75 -7.58
N GLN A 791 2.21 -3.16 -6.40
CA GLN A 791 2.83 -4.30 -5.68
C GLN A 791 2.35 -5.68 -6.14
N ASN A 792 1.20 -5.75 -6.84
CA ASN A 792 0.50 -7.02 -7.10
C ASN A 792 1.32 -8.05 -7.89
N TRP A 793 2.26 -7.61 -8.73
CA TRP A 793 3.10 -8.50 -9.52
C TRP A 793 4.12 -9.28 -8.67
N LEU A 794 4.34 -8.90 -7.40
CA LEU A 794 5.18 -9.66 -6.46
C LEU A 794 4.57 -11.02 -6.08
N PHE A 795 3.24 -11.17 -6.18
CA PHE A 795 2.57 -12.38 -5.70
C PHE A 795 1.49 -12.98 -6.62
N LEU A 796 0.90 -12.22 -7.55
CA LEU A 796 -0.13 -12.76 -8.46
C LEU A 796 0.47 -13.77 -9.44
N THR A 797 -0.19 -14.92 -9.63
CA THR A 797 0.29 -16.04 -10.48
C THR A 797 0.52 -15.63 -11.93
N THR A 798 -0.23 -14.66 -12.48
CA THR A 798 -0.06 -14.15 -13.85
C THR A 798 1.34 -13.57 -14.11
N TYR A 799 2.07 -13.15 -13.06
CA TYR A 799 3.41 -12.58 -13.14
C TYR A 799 4.53 -13.55 -12.76
N LYS A 800 4.23 -14.84 -12.54
CA LYS A 800 5.22 -15.86 -12.15
C LYS A 800 6.45 -15.86 -13.06
N ARG A 801 6.25 -15.94 -14.38
CA ARG A 801 7.35 -15.94 -15.36
C ARG A 801 8.19 -14.66 -15.33
N PHE A 802 7.57 -13.53 -14.99
CA PHE A 802 8.28 -12.25 -14.87
C PHE A 802 9.16 -12.21 -13.62
N ARG A 803 8.64 -12.67 -12.48
CA ARG A 803 9.44 -12.81 -11.24
C ARG A 803 10.60 -13.78 -11.43
N GLU A 804 10.36 -14.94 -12.00
CA GLU A 804 11.40 -15.93 -12.31
C GLU A 804 12.48 -15.36 -13.24
N LYS A 805 12.10 -14.56 -14.23
CA LYS A 805 13.06 -13.85 -15.09
C LYS A 805 13.94 -12.92 -14.25
N LEU A 806 13.33 -11.95 -13.55
CA LEU A 806 14.08 -10.94 -12.80
C LEU A 806 14.94 -11.51 -11.67
N LEU A 807 14.46 -12.53 -10.94
CA LEU A 807 15.22 -13.18 -9.86
C LEU A 807 16.44 -13.94 -10.39
N LYS A 808 16.46 -14.33 -11.68
CA LYS A 808 17.57 -15.03 -12.33
C LYS A 808 18.51 -14.10 -13.09
N SER A 809 17.99 -13.04 -13.70
CA SER A 809 18.80 -12.15 -14.55
C SER A 809 19.39 -10.95 -13.83
N ASP A 810 18.75 -10.49 -12.75
CA ASP A 810 19.03 -9.18 -12.16
C ASP A 810 19.30 -9.29 -10.66
N THR A 811 20.00 -8.31 -10.10
CA THR A 811 20.34 -8.25 -8.68
C THR A 811 19.30 -7.42 -7.94
N TRP A 812 18.60 -8.04 -6.98
CA TRP A 812 17.61 -7.36 -6.15
C TRP A 812 18.27 -6.81 -4.90
N HIS A 813 18.01 -5.53 -4.59
CA HIS A 813 18.67 -4.84 -3.48
C HIS A 813 17.70 -4.51 -2.36
N LEU A 814 16.74 -3.62 -2.64
CA LEU A 814 15.85 -3.06 -1.63
C LEU A 814 14.41 -2.99 -2.15
N LEU A 815 13.47 -3.41 -1.29
CA LEU A 815 12.04 -3.31 -1.51
C LEU A 815 11.37 -2.66 -0.30
N ALA A 816 10.50 -1.69 -0.54
CA ALA A 816 9.61 -1.16 0.49
C ALA A 816 8.16 -1.31 0.04
N ARG A 817 7.42 -2.19 0.71
CA ARG A 817 5.98 -2.37 0.47
C ARG A 817 5.23 -1.26 1.20
N LEU A 818 4.55 -0.41 0.44
CA LEU A 818 3.71 0.64 0.99
C LEU A 818 2.25 0.22 1.08
N GLY A 819 1.77 -0.76 0.30
CA GLY A 819 0.36 -1.13 0.30
C GLY A 819 -0.56 -0.01 -0.17
N GLU A 820 -1.84 -0.05 0.24
CA GLU A 820 -2.84 0.98 -0.08
C GLU A 820 -2.53 2.30 0.66
N GLY A 821 -3.01 3.43 0.11
CA GLY A 821 -2.82 4.75 0.73
C GLY A 821 -1.40 5.29 0.62
N GLY A 822 -0.62 4.82 -0.36
CA GLY A 822 0.71 5.35 -0.65
C GLY A 822 0.67 6.81 -1.14
N PHE A 823 -0.37 7.18 -1.89
CA PHE A 823 -0.59 8.53 -2.43
C PHE A 823 -1.68 9.27 -1.64
N ASP A 824 -1.55 10.59 -1.46
CA ASP A 824 -2.59 11.43 -0.80
C ASP A 824 -3.77 11.70 -1.74
N THR A 825 -3.58 11.56 -3.05
CA THR A 825 -4.62 11.85 -4.05
C THR A 825 -5.67 10.74 -4.15
N SER A 826 -6.95 11.15 -4.22
CA SER A 826 -8.08 10.27 -4.50
C SER A 826 -7.94 9.51 -5.83
N ALA A 827 -7.23 10.10 -6.79
CA ALA A 827 -6.97 9.51 -8.10
C ALA A 827 -6.14 8.22 -8.06
N ALA A 828 -5.54 7.90 -6.90
CA ALA A 828 -4.82 6.66 -6.62
C ALA A 828 -5.21 6.04 -5.26
N ALA A 829 -6.38 6.38 -4.70
CA ALA A 829 -6.80 5.96 -3.35
C ALA A 829 -6.94 4.44 -3.14
N GLY A 830 -6.86 3.62 -4.19
CA GLY A 830 -6.82 2.15 -4.12
C GLY A 830 -5.56 1.52 -4.72
N ALA A 831 -4.55 2.32 -5.06
CA ALA A 831 -3.29 1.81 -5.60
C ALA A 831 -2.46 1.19 -4.46
N PHE A 832 -2.08 -0.08 -4.63
CA PHE A 832 -1.17 -0.76 -3.73
C PHE A 832 0.26 -0.62 -4.26
N VAL A 833 1.12 0.08 -3.53
CA VAL A 833 2.41 0.56 -4.03
C VAL A 833 3.59 -0.21 -3.43
N VAL A 834 4.62 -0.42 -4.24
CA VAL A 834 5.95 -0.87 -3.80
C VAL A 834 7.03 0.07 -4.36
N LEU A 835 8.03 0.37 -3.55
CA LEU A 835 9.27 1.02 -3.96
C LEU A 835 10.34 -0.05 -4.15
N LEU A 836 11.02 -0.04 -5.29
CA LEU A 836 11.93 -1.12 -5.70
C LEU A 836 13.25 -0.56 -6.20
N THR A 837 14.36 -1.16 -5.79
CA THR A 837 15.70 -0.92 -6.35
C THR A 837 16.33 -2.23 -6.83
N LEU A 838 16.66 -2.30 -8.13
CA LEU A 838 17.27 -3.46 -8.81
C LEU A 838 18.48 -3.03 -9.65
N SER A 839 19.53 -3.84 -9.74
CA SER A 839 20.59 -3.63 -10.75
C SER A 839 20.51 -4.66 -11.87
N ARG A 840 20.77 -4.20 -13.10
CA ARG A 840 20.78 -5.04 -14.29
C ARG A 840 21.99 -5.98 -14.30
N GLY A 841 21.71 -7.27 -14.48
CA GLY A 841 22.74 -8.32 -14.53
C GLY A 841 23.23 -8.77 -13.15
N LYS A 842 24.21 -9.69 -13.16
CA LYS A 842 24.97 -10.25 -12.01
C LYS A 842 24.36 -11.38 -11.16
N ALA A 843 23.16 -11.88 -11.45
CA ALA A 843 22.64 -13.04 -10.70
C ALA A 843 23.29 -14.40 -11.10
N GLU A 844 23.79 -14.55 -12.34
CA GLU A 844 24.36 -15.83 -12.84
C GLU A 844 25.90 -15.90 -12.89
N ALA A 845 26.62 -14.83 -12.51
CA ALA A 845 28.08 -14.81 -12.58
C ALA A 845 28.72 -15.47 -11.35
N GLU A 846 28.50 -16.77 -11.13
CA GLU A 846 29.46 -17.68 -10.46
C GLU A 846 29.04 -19.18 -10.46
N PHE A 847 28.55 -19.71 -11.59
CA PHE A 847 28.57 -21.17 -11.82
C PHE A 847 29.74 -21.57 -12.72
N SER A 848 30.96 -21.10 -12.38
CA SER A 848 32.19 -21.56 -13.02
C SER A 848 32.78 -22.69 -12.18
N LEU A 849 32.81 -23.89 -12.74
CA LEU A 849 33.33 -25.13 -12.14
C LEU A 849 34.80 -25.07 -11.65
N PHE A 850 35.49 -23.94 -11.82
CA PHE A 850 36.93 -23.82 -11.58
C PHE A 850 37.40 -22.60 -10.75
N HIS A 851 36.52 -21.78 -10.19
CA HIS A 851 36.90 -20.74 -9.22
C HIS A 851 35.98 -20.76 -8.00
N GLN A 852 36.36 -21.52 -6.98
CA GLN A 852 35.85 -21.38 -5.61
C GLN A 852 36.60 -20.24 -4.93
N GLN A 853 36.02 -19.04 -4.97
CA GLN A 853 36.29 -17.98 -3.99
C GLN A 853 34.94 -17.35 -3.60
N ASP A 854 34.33 -17.85 -2.52
CA ASP A 854 33.32 -17.19 -1.68
C ASP A 854 32.37 -16.13 -2.30
N ALA A 855 31.63 -16.42 -3.39
CA ALA A 855 30.44 -15.62 -3.69
C ALA A 855 29.27 -16.07 -2.78
N GLY A 856 29.04 -15.31 -1.71
CA GLY A 856 27.82 -15.43 -0.92
C GLY A 856 26.56 -15.17 -1.76
N SER A 857 25.46 -15.85 -1.43
CA SER A 857 24.14 -15.62 -2.03
C SER A 857 23.71 -14.15 -1.93
N ASN A 858 23.23 -13.53 -3.02
CA ASN A 858 22.70 -12.16 -2.98
C ASN A 858 21.52 -12.05 -2.00
N LEU A 859 21.50 -11.00 -1.18
CA LEU A 859 20.44 -10.72 -0.22
C LEU A 859 19.51 -9.64 -0.75
N ILE A 860 18.21 -9.87 -0.59
CA ILE A 860 17.15 -8.90 -0.80
C ILE A 860 16.79 -8.30 0.55
N HIS A 861 16.81 -6.98 0.64
CA HIS A 861 16.38 -6.26 1.83
C HIS A 861 14.96 -5.72 1.65
N GLY A 862 14.10 -5.90 2.65
CA GLY A 862 12.67 -5.65 2.58
C GLY A 862 12.15 -4.85 3.78
N LEU A 863 11.30 -3.86 3.51
CA LEU A 863 10.54 -3.09 4.51
C LEU A 863 9.06 -3.29 4.24
N ASP A 864 8.28 -3.59 5.28
CA ASP A 864 6.82 -3.59 5.20
C ASP A 864 6.24 -2.38 5.95
N VAL A 865 5.68 -1.46 5.17
CA VAL A 865 5.06 -0.21 5.62
C VAL A 865 3.60 -0.15 5.10
N SER A 866 2.99 -1.32 4.93
CA SER A 866 1.61 -1.43 4.43
C SER A 866 0.54 -1.16 5.47
N ALA A 867 0.85 -1.32 6.76
CA ALA A 867 -0.11 -1.17 7.86
C ALA A 867 -0.63 0.27 8.07
N PRO A 868 0.20 1.33 8.02
CA PRO A 868 -0.29 2.72 8.12
C PRO A 868 -1.21 3.08 6.97
N ARG A 869 -2.13 4.03 7.17
CA ARG A 869 -3.14 4.40 6.16
C ARG A 869 -2.85 5.71 5.46
N THR A 870 -1.99 6.55 6.02
CA THR A 870 -1.68 7.86 5.45
C THR A 870 -0.25 7.92 4.89
N PRO A 871 -0.01 8.71 3.81
CA PRO A 871 1.33 8.94 3.29
C PRO A 871 2.33 9.44 4.34
N ALA A 872 1.89 10.28 5.29
CA ALA A 872 2.73 10.83 6.35
C ALA A 872 3.21 9.75 7.35
N GLU A 873 2.32 8.86 7.77
CA GLU A 873 2.70 7.74 8.65
C GLU A 873 3.61 6.75 7.93
N LYS A 874 3.36 6.49 6.64
CA LYS A 874 4.23 5.63 5.82
C LYS A 874 5.62 6.23 5.66
N ALA A 875 5.72 7.54 5.44
CA ALA A 875 6.99 8.25 5.40
C ALA A 875 7.77 8.08 6.71
N ALA A 876 7.14 8.28 7.87
CA ALA A 876 7.79 8.08 9.16
C ALA A 876 8.25 6.63 9.39
N GLN A 877 7.44 5.65 8.97
CA GLN A 877 7.80 4.23 9.09
C GLN A 877 8.92 3.81 8.14
N LEU A 878 9.06 4.40 6.95
CA LEU A 878 10.20 4.08 6.07
C LEU A 878 11.57 4.35 6.72
N GLN A 879 11.64 5.31 7.65
CA GLN A 879 12.87 5.67 8.37
C GLN A 879 13.22 4.70 9.51
N THR A 880 12.22 4.01 10.07
CA THR A 880 12.34 3.30 11.36
C THR A 880 11.91 1.85 11.31
N ALA A 881 11.14 1.43 10.31
CA ALA A 881 10.65 0.06 10.17
C ALA A 881 11.82 -0.93 10.11
N GLU A 882 11.57 -2.12 10.64
CA GLU A 882 12.52 -3.22 10.65
C GLU A 882 12.85 -3.65 9.21
N LEU A 883 14.15 -3.70 8.91
CA LEU A 883 14.66 -4.17 7.63
C LEU A 883 14.87 -5.68 7.69
N LYS A 884 14.09 -6.42 6.91
CA LYS A 884 14.21 -7.88 6.79
C LYS A 884 15.13 -8.24 5.63
N SER A 885 15.91 -9.31 5.78
CA SER A 885 16.85 -9.76 4.74
C SER A 885 16.55 -11.20 4.36
N VAL A 886 16.41 -11.48 3.07
CA VAL A 886 16.14 -12.83 2.55
C VAL A 886 17.09 -13.14 1.39
N GLU A 887 17.45 -14.42 1.21
CA GLU A 887 18.26 -14.82 0.07
C GLU A 887 17.45 -14.78 -1.22
N GLN A 888 17.98 -14.10 -2.24
CA GLN A 888 17.34 -13.99 -3.55
C GLN A 888 17.11 -15.37 -4.19
N ALA A 889 18.09 -16.28 -4.09
CA ALA A 889 18.01 -17.61 -4.67
C ALA A 889 16.83 -18.42 -4.08
N LYS A 890 16.62 -18.36 -2.76
CA LYS A 890 15.52 -19.05 -2.08
C LYS A 890 14.14 -18.53 -2.47
N GLN A 891 14.01 -17.29 -2.96
CA GLN A 891 12.73 -16.78 -3.44
C GLN A 891 12.21 -17.54 -4.68
N LEU A 892 13.09 -18.20 -5.45
CA LEU A 892 12.67 -19.05 -6.57
C LEU A 892 12.00 -20.35 -6.11
N GLU A 893 12.26 -20.78 -4.87
CA GLU A 893 11.69 -21.99 -4.27
C GLU A 893 10.28 -21.75 -3.71
N ASN A 894 9.94 -20.48 -3.43
CA ASN A 894 8.60 -20.11 -2.98
C ASN A 894 7.53 -20.55 -4.01
N PRO A 895 6.32 -20.96 -3.57
CA PRO A 895 5.22 -21.27 -4.48
C PRO A 895 4.96 -20.13 -5.46
N ASP A 896 4.95 -20.42 -6.77
CA ASP A 896 4.88 -19.44 -7.86
C ASP A 896 5.99 -18.37 -7.88
N ALA A 897 7.16 -18.63 -7.27
CA ALA A 897 8.27 -17.69 -7.12
C ALA A 897 7.81 -16.33 -6.55
N ARG A 898 6.91 -16.36 -5.56
CA ARG A 898 6.39 -15.16 -4.88
C ARG A 898 7.50 -14.55 -4.04
N VAL A 899 7.60 -13.22 -4.02
CA VAL A 899 8.62 -12.52 -3.22
C VAL A 899 8.03 -12.14 -1.86
N ALA A 900 8.65 -12.62 -0.79
CA ALA A 900 8.23 -12.38 0.59
C ALA A 900 9.42 -11.95 1.47
N PHE A 901 9.12 -11.26 2.58
CA PHE A 901 10.14 -10.75 3.51
C PHE A 901 10.40 -11.70 4.70
N GLY A 902 10.03 -12.98 4.59
CA GLY A 902 10.23 -14.00 5.63
C GLY A 902 10.26 -15.41 5.03
N GLU A 903 10.66 -16.40 5.84
CA GLU A 903 10.65 -17.81 5.44
C GLU A 903 9.20 -18.33 5.37
N LEU A 904 8.83 -18.94 4.24
CA LEU A 904 7.59 -19.69 4.12
C LEU A 904 7.81 -21.07 4.77
N SER A 905 6.89 -21.50 5.64
CA SER A 905 6.99 -22.78 6.35
C SER A 905 7.12 -23.97 5.38
N ASN A 906 7.96 -24.95 5.76
CA ASN A 906 8.20 -26.20 5.02
C ASN A 906 7.09 -27.26 5.20
N SER A 907 6.00 -26.96 5.93
CA SER A 907 4.89 -27.93 6.08
C SER A 907 4.16 -28.16 4.74
N PRO A 908 3.51 -29.33 4.55
CA PRO A 908 2.70 -29.59 3.36
C PRO A 908 1.65 -28.50 3.14
N LEU A 909 1.45 -28.12 1.88
CA LEU A 909 0.44 -27.15 1.51
C LEU A 909 -0.96 -27.77 1.57
N LEU A 910 -1.97 -26.97 1.93
CA LEU A 910 -3.37 -27.39 1.98
C LEU A 910 -3.87 -27.91 0.61
N ASP A 911 -3.33 -27.41 -0.50
CA ASP A 911 -3.68 -27.86 -1.86
C ASP A 911 -3.31 -29.32 -2.16
N GLN A 912 -2.46 -29.94 -1.34
CA GLN A 912 -2.15 -31.37 -1.43
C GLN A 912 -3.23 -32.24 -0.76
N LEU A 913 -4.06 -31.66 0.11
CA LEU A 913 -5.02 -32.36 0.96
C LEU A 913 -6.48 -31.96 0.69
N ALA A 914 -6.71 -30.82 0.04
CA ALA A 914 -8.04 -30.30 -0.25
C ALA A 914 -8.14 -29.67 -1.65
N ASP A 915 -9.28 -29.88 -2.28
CA ASP A 915 -9.68 -29.15 -3.48
C ASP A 915 -10.31 -27.82 -3.11
N TYR A 916 -10.25 -26.84 -4.01
CA TYR A 916 -11.00 -25.60 -3.86
C TYR A 916 -11.95 -25.36 -5.04
N GLY A 917 -13.03 -24.62 -4.76
CA GLY A 917 -14.02 -24.20 -5.72
C GLY A 917 -13.81 -22.76 -6.18
N LYS A 918 -13.63 -22.55 -7.49
CA LYS A 918 -13.67 -21.20 -8.06
C LYS A 918 -15.12 -20.73 -8.16
N GLY A 919 -15.43 -19.54 -7.66
CA GLY A 919 -16.81 -19.05 -7.61
C GLY A 919 -17.42 -18.67 -8.95
N SER A 920 -18.75 -18.68 -8.99
CA SER A 920 -19.56 -18.55 -10.21
C SER A 920 -20.21 -17.18 -10.36
N THR A 921 -20.53 -16.80 -11.60
CA THR A 921 -21.30 -15.59 -11.92
C THR A 921 -22.43 -15.91 -12.89
N THR A 922 -23.60 -15.32 -12.67
CA THR A 922 -24.77 -15.44 -13.55
C THR A 922 -24.72 -14.45 -14.72
N GLY A 923 -23.83 -13.45 -14.69
CA GLY A 923 -23.77 -12.36 -15.67
C GLY A 923 -24.90 -11.32 -15.54
N ASP A 924 -26.07 -11.70 -15.03
CA ASP A 924 -27.25 -10.86 -14.79
C ASP A 924 -27.99 -11.33 -13.53
N GLY A 925 -27.44 -10.99 -12.35
CA GLY A 925 -27.99 -11.37 -11.04
C GLY A 925 -29.48 -11.12 -10.87
N PRO A 926 -29.99 -9.89 -11.12
CA PRO A 926 -31.41 -9.56 -10.98
C PRO A 926 -32.37 -10.44 -11.79
N ARG A 927 -31.91 -11.01 -12.92
CA ARG A 927 -32.74 -11.87 -13.77
C ARG A 927 -32.76 -13.33 -13.33
N PHE A 928 -31.66 -13.84 -12.78
CA PHE A 928 -31.47 -15.28 -12.55
C PHE A 928 -31.43 -15.68 -11.08
N LEU A 929 -31.18 -14.75 -10.15
CA LEU A 929 -31.23 -15.00 -8.72
C LEU A 929 -32.58 -14.53 -8.18
N MET A 930 -33.28 -15.44 -7.51
CA MET A 930 -34.60 -15.20 -6.90
C MET A 930 -34.60 -15.70 -5.47
N TYR A 931 -35.43 -15.13 -4.61
CA TYR A 931 -35.52 -15.58 -3.23
C TYR A 931 -36.42 -16.80 -3.10
N THR A 932 -36.16 -17.66 -2.11
CA THR A 932 -36.90 -18.92 -1.95
C THR A 932 -38.39 -18.72 -1.69
N TRP A 933 -38.77 -17.60 -1.08
CA TRP A 933 -40.16 -17.25 -0.79
C TRP A 933 -40.95 -16.71 -1.99
N GLU A 934 -40.31 -16.53 -3.15
CA GLU A 934 -41.01 -16.17 -4.39
C GLU A 934 -41.78 -17.36 -4.99
N PHE A 935 -41.60 -18.57 -4.46
CA PHE A 935 -42.19 -19.81 -4.97
C PHE A 935 -42.83 -20.63 -3.87
N SER A 936 -43.95 -21.30 -4.18
CA SER A 936 -44.57 -22.28 -3.27
C SER A 936 -43.81 -23.61 -3.22
N LYS A 937 -43.13 -23.97 -4.31
CA LYS A 937 -42.16 -25.07 -4.38
C LYS A 937 -41.13 -24.75 -5.47
N PRO A 938 -39.81 -24.84 -5.21
CA PRO A 938 -38.80 -24.70 -6.25
C PRO A 938 -39.01 -25.77 -7.33
N ASP A 939 -39.06 -25.36 -8.60
CA ASP A 939 -39.03 -26.29 -9.74
C ASP A 939 -37.66 -27.00 -9.80
N LYS A 940 -37.59 -28.16 -10.45
CA LYS A 940 -36.34 -28.94 -10.63
C LYS A 940 -35.23 -28.17 -11.35
N ASN A 941 -35.58 -27.06 -12.01
CA ASN A 941 -34.68 -26.19 -12.77
C ASN A 941 -33.96 -25.13 -11.89
N PHE A 942 -34.15 -25.16 -10.57
CA PHE A 942 -33.54 -24.23 -9.63
C PHE A 942 -32.51 -24.95 -8.76
N VAL A 943 -31.40 -24.25 -8.48
CA VAL A 943 -30.37 -24.71 -7.54
C VAL A 943 -30.27 -23.74 -6.38
N PHE A 944 -30.08 -24.24 -5.17
CA PHE A 944 -29.76 -23.40 -4.02
C PHE A 944 -28.44 -22.66 -4.26
N TRP A 945 -28.45 -21.35 -4.04
CA TRP A 945 -27.33 -20.46 -4.35
C TRP A 945 -26.83 -19.79 -3.08
N LEU A 946 -25.65 -20.23 -2.63
CA LEU A 946 -24.96 -19.70 -1.46
C LEU A 946 -24.27 -18.38 -1.81
N ASN A 947 -24.72 -17.33 -1.14
CA ASN A 947 -24.11 -16.01 -1.24
C ASN A 947 -23.12 -15.76 -0.12
N SER A 948 -22.33 -14.71 -0.30
CA SER A 948 -21.48 -14.15 0.75
C SER A 948 -22.29 -13.86 2.03
N PRO A 949 -21.83 -14.35 3.18
CA PRO A 949 -22.51 -14.17 4.45
C PRO A 949 -22.47 -12.71 4.91
N ASN A 950 -23.50 -12.29 5.66
CA ASN A 950 -23.62 -10.95 6.21
C ASN A 950 -23.43 -11.01 7.73
N GLY A 951 -22.36 -10.38 8.24
CA GLY A 951 -22.24 -10.07 9.68
C GLY A 951 -21.76 -11.21 10.59
N GLY A 952 -20.88 -12.09 10.11
CA GLY A 952 -20.13 -13.05 10.97
C GLY A 952 -20.95 -14.15 11.65
N ARG A 953 -22.24 -14.32 11.31
CA ARG A 953 -23.10 -15.38 11.88
C ARG A 953 -23.02 -16.65 11.05
N MET A 954 -22.94 -17.79 11.73
CA MET A 954 -22.99 -19.11 11.12
C MET A 954 -24.28 -19.28 10.29
N TRP A 955 -24.21 -20.02 9.18
CA TRP A 955 -25.34 -20.40 8.30
C TRP A 955 -25.98 -19.32 7.43
N THR A 956 -25.50 -18.06 7.46
CA THR A 956 -26.02 -16.98 6.61
C THR A 956 -25.71 -17.17 5.11
N GLY A 957 -26.31 -16.33 4.24
CA GLY A 957 -26.14 -16.41 2.78
C GLY A 957 -27.05 -17.41 2.07
N ARG A 958 -27.99 -18.03 2.80
CA ARG A 958 -28.86 -19.13 2.35
C ARG A 958 -30.30 -18.73 2.02
N SER A 959 -30.50 -17.64 1.28
CA SER A 959 -31.85 -17.09 0.98
C SER A 959 -32.27 -17.17 -0.48
N GLN A 960 -31.35 -17.48 -1.40
CA GLN A 960 -31.59 -17.40 -2.84
C GLN A 960 -31.48 -18.75 -3.56
N VAL A 961 -32.24 -18.85 -4.64
CA VAL A 961 -32.13 -19.91 -5.63
C VAL A 961 -31.75 -19.29 -6.97
N CYS A 962 -30.90 -19.98 -7.74
CA CYS A 962 -30.57 -19.56 -9.09
C CYS A 962 -31.45 -20.33 -10.07
N LYS A 963 -32.15 -19.62 -10.97
CA LYS A 963 -32.78 -20.20 -12.14
C LYS A 963 -31.74 -20.34 -13.22
N VAL A 964 -31.53 -21.58 -13.62
CA VAL A 964 -30.30 -21.99 -14.27
C VAL A 964 -30.48 -22.03 -15.80
N PRO A 965 -29.73 -21.23 -16.60
CA PRO A 965 -29.62 -21.45 -18.06
C PRO A 965 -28.43 -22.38 -18.40
N LEU A 966 -28.18 -23.42 -17.60
CA LEU A 966 -26.91 -24.18 -17.66
C LEU A 966 -26.70 -24.92 -18.98
N ASP A 967 -27.78 -25.20 -19.69
CA ASP A 967 -27.73 -25.93 -20.96
C ASP A 967 -27.73 -24.99 -22.19
N ASP A 968 -27.87 -23.67 -22.01
CA ASP A 968 -27.90 -22.69 -23.10
C ASP A 968 -26.53 -21.99 -23.26
N LEU A 969 -25.62 -22.64 -23.98
CA LEU A 969 -24.28 -22.14 -24.26
C LEU A 969 -24.28 -20.77 -24.97
N GLY A 970 -25.27 -20.51 -25.82
CA GLY A 970 -25.37 -19.25 -26.58
C GLY A 970 -25.73 -18.07 -25.66
N LEU A 971 -26.71 -18.27 -24.78
CA LEU A 971 -27.10 -17.27 -23.78
C LEU A 971 -25.98 -17.02 -22.76
N ASN A 972 -25.26 -18.08 -22.37
CA ASN A 972 -24.15 -17.97 -21.41
C ASN A 972 -22.98 -17.14 -21.95
N GLU A 973 -22.63 -17.29 -23.24
CA GLU A 973 -21.58 -16.48 -23.88
C GLU A 973 -21.99 -15.01 -23.99
N GLN A 974 -23.23 -14.73 -24.38
CA GLN A 974 -23.75 -13.36 -24.51
C GLN A 974 -23.80 -12.61 -23.18
N LEU A 975 -24.20 -13.28 -22.09
CA LEU A 975 -24.35 -12.68 -20.77
C LEU A 975 -23.05 -12.72 -19.94
N GLY A 976 -22.02 -13.45 -20.40
CA GLY A 976 -20.81 -13.69 -19.61
C GLY A 976 -21.05 -14.56 -18.38
N CYS A 977 -22.11 -15.37 -18.38
CA CYS A 977 -22.38 -16.35 -17.33
C CYS A 977 -21.27 -17.40 -17.28
N ARG A 978 -20.71 -17.64 -16.10
CA ARG A 978 -19.65 -18.63 -15.89
C ARG A 978 -19.94 -19.42 -14.63
N LEU A 979 -20.35 -20.67 -14.82
CA LEU A 979 -20.38 -21.64 -13.74
C LEU A 979 -18.98 -22.23 -13.54
N HIS A 980 -18.42 -22.03 -12.36
CA HIS A 980 -17.15 -22.56 -11.91
C HIS A 980 -17.37 -23.36 -10.61
N GLY A 981 -16.36 -24.12 -10.17
CA GLY A 981 -16.44 -24.82 -8.88
C GLY A 981 -17.24 -26.12 -8.89
N GLN A 982 -17.59 -26.65 -10.07
CA GLN A 982 -18.32 -27.92 -10.22
C GLN A 982 -17.58 -29.11 -9.58
N ASN A 983 -16.26 -29.03 -9.42
CA ASN A 983 -15.43 -30.03 -8.77
C ASN A 983 -15.71 -30.18 -7.25
N VAL A 984 -16.37 -29.19 -6.63
CA VAL A 984 -16.73 -29.20 -5.20
C VAL A 984 -18.24 -29.29 -4.94
N PHE A 985 -19.08 -29.24 -5.98
CA PHE A 985 -20.53 -29.35 -5.81
C PHE A 985 -20.91 -30.72 -5.22
N GLY A 986 -21.86 -30.72 -4.29
CA GLY A 986 -22.29 -31.91 -3.56
C GLY A 986 -21.25 -32.50 -2.59
N ARG A 987 -20.09 -31.85 -2.41
CA ARG A 987 -19.05 -32.29 -1.46
C ARG A 987 -19.08 -31.40 -0.22
N PRO A 988 -19.16 -31.95 0.99
CA PRO A 988 -19.08 -31.16 2.21
C PRO A 988 -17.67 -30.59 2.39
N GLY A 989 -17.58 -29.46 3.08
CA GLY A 989 -16.31 -28.77 3.33
C GLY A 989 -16.49 -27.48 4.11
N VAL A 990 -15.56 -26.55 3.90
CA VAL A 990 -15.62 -25.21 4.46
C VAL A 990 -15.67 -24.19 3.34
N VAL A 991 -16.26 -23.03 3.57
CA VAL A 991 -16.25 -21.92 2.63
C VAL A 991 -15.59 -20.72 3.26
N VAL A 992 -14.71 -20.06 2.51
CA VAL A 992 -14.00 -18.85 2.94
C VAL A 992 -14.45 -17.68 2.09
N ASN A 993 -14.84 -16.57 2.73
CA ASN A 993 -15.07 -15.30 2.05
C ASN A 993 -13.74 -14.76 1.52
N LYS A 994 -13.66 -14.38 0.24
CA LYS A 994 -12.39 -13.91 -0.35
C LYS A 994 -12.04 -12.46 0.05
N MET A 995 -12.93 -11.73 0.72
CA MET A 995 -12.75 -10.33 1.09
C MET A 995 -12.11 -10.17 2.47
N ARG A 996 -11.13 -9.26 2.59
CA ARG A 996 -10.52 -8.72 3.84
C ARG A 996 -10.39 -9.68 5.03
N LYS A 997 -11.47 -9.97 5.77
CA LYS A 997 -11.50 -10.77 7.00
C LYS A 997 -11.38 -12.28 6.78
N LEU A 998 -11.58 -12.79 5.56
CA LEU A 998 -11.50 -14.22 5.25
C LEU A 998 -12.41 -15.09 6.15
N GLU A 999 -13.63 -14.61 6.43
CA GLU A 999 -14.58 -15.31 7.30
C GLU A 999 -14.91 -16.71 6.75
N ALA A 1000 -14.97 -17.70 7.63
CA ALA A 1000 -15.15 -19.11 7.29
C ALA A 1000 -16.49 -19.67 7.80
N PHE A 1001 -17.09 -20.58 7.02
CA PHE A 1001 -18.38 -21.22 7.32
C PHE A 1001 -18.40 -22.66 6.83
N LEU A 1002 -19.38 -23.46 7.27
CA LEU A 1002 -19.58 -24.82 6.76
C LEU A 1002 -20.32 -24.82 5.41
N TYR A 1003 -19.87 -25.70 4.54
CA TYR A 1003 -20.34 -25.87 3.17
C TYR A 1003 -20.86 -27.29 2.95
N TYR A 1004 -22.02 -27.43 2.31
CA TYR A 1004 -22.74 -28.69 2.11
C TYR A 1004 -22.94 -29.02 0.62
N GLY A 1005 -22.12 -28.42 -0.25
CA GLY A 1005 -22.15 -28.72 -1.68
C GLY A 1005 -23.08 -27.85 -2.52
N GLU A 1006 -23.57 -26.73 -1.98
CA GLU A 1006 -24.44 -25.78 -2.70
C GLU A 1006 -23.72 -25.10 -3.88
N ALA A 1007 -24.46 -24.57 -4.87
CA ALA A 1007 -23.85 -23.65 -5.84
C ALA A 1007 -23.53 -22.31 -5.15
N PHE A 1008 -22.55 -21.54 -5.64
CA PHE A 1008 -22.05 -20.36 -4.90
C PHE A 1008 -21.55 -19.21 -5.77
N ASP A 1009 -21.60 -18.00 -5.20
CA ASP A 1009 -21.14 -16.75 -5.83
C ASP A 1009 -19.59 -16.64 -5.98
N ASP A 1010 -19.12 -15.66 -6.75
CA ASP A 1010 -17.68 -15.39 -6.92
C ASP A 1010 -17.03 -14.63 -5.75
N ASN A 1011 -17.72 -14.35 -4.65
CA ASN A 1011 -17.10 -13.72 -3.49
C ASN A 1011 -16.67 -14.73 -2.43
N ILE A 1012 -17.15 -15.96 -2.51
CA ILE A 1012 -16.75 -17.05 -1.63
C ILE A 1012 -15.94 -18.15 -2.36
N CYS A 1013 -15.30 -19.01 -1.58
CA CYS A 1013 -14.49 -20.12 -2.07
C CYS A 1013 -14.64 -21.34 -1.15
N PRO A 1014 -15.37 -22.38 -1.56
CA PRO A 1014 -15.36 -23.64 -0.86
C PRO A 1014 -14.01 -24.34 -0.95
N ILE A 1015 -13.62 -25.02 0.11
CA ILE A 1015 -12.44 -25.85 0.26
C ILE A 1015 -12.93 -27.19 0.81
N CYS A 1016 -12.80 -28.23 -0.01
CA CYS A 1016 -13.30 -29.57 0.29
C CYS A 1016 -12.11 -30.52 0.45
N PRO A 1017 -11.86 -31.07 1.65
CA PRO A 1017 -10.78 -32.03 1.85
C PRO A 1017 -11.05 -33.32 1.06
N ALA A 1018 -9.99 -34.06 0.73
CA ALA A 1018 -10.13 -35.38 0.13
C ALA A 1018 -10.77 -36.41 1.08
N ILE A 1019 -10.60 -36.20 2.40
CA ILE A 1019 -11.14 -37.04 3.46
C ILE A 1019 -12.12 -36.22 4.31
N GLU A 1020 -13.38 -36.63 4.35
CA GLU A 1020 -14.46 -35.91 5.03
C GLU A 1020 -14.24 -35.80 6.56
N SER A 1021 -13.62 -36.80 7.18
CA SER A 1021 -13.30 -36.77 8.62
C SER A 1021 -12.29 -35.68 8.99
N SER A 1022 -11.61 -35.05 8.02
CA SER A 1022 -10.69 -33.94 8.25
C SER A 1022 -11.35 -32.55 8.23
N ILE A 1023 -12.66 -32.46 7.95
CA ILE A 1023 -13.39 -31.18 7.93
C ILE A 1023 -13.30 -30.42 9.26
N PRO A 1024 -13.38 -31.03 10.46
CA PRO A 1024 -13.23 -30.31 11.72
C PRO A 1024 -11.86 -29.65 11.89
N ALA A 1025 -10.80 -30.36 11.49
CA ALA A 1025 -9.43 -29.83 11.50
C ALA A 1025 -9.29 -28.67 10.51
N LEU A 1026 -9.81 -28.83 9.29
CA LEU A 1026 -9.81 -27.79 8.27
C LEU A 1026 -10.57 -26.55 8.74
N PHE A 1027 -11.77 -26.71 9.31
CA PHE A 1027 -12.58 -25.61 9.83
C PHE A 1027 -11.87 -24.84 10.94
N SER A 1028 -11.28 -25.56 11.89
CA SER A 1028 -10.50 -24.96 12.99
C SER A 1028 -9.29 -24.18 12.47
N PHE A 1029 -8.63 -24.68 11.43
CA PHE A 1029 -7.53 -23.95 10.77
C PHE A 1029 -8.03 -22.68 10.08
N VAL A 1030 -9.06 -22.76 9.22
CA VAL A 1030 -9.50 -21.59 8.45
C VAL A 1030 -10.11 -20.48 9.32
N GLU A 1031 -10.64 -20.81 10.49
CA GLU A 1031 -11.10 -19.83 11.49
C GLU A 1031 -9.95 -19.19 12.30
N SER A 1032 -8.74 -19.76 12.25
CA SER A 1032 -7.61 -19.28 13.03
C SER A 1032 -6.96 -18.04 12.42
N ASN A 1033 -6.31 -17.24 13.27
CA ASN A 1033 -5.44 -16.17 12.80
C ASN A 1033 -4.26 -16.74 11.98
N ASP A 1034 -3.80 -17.96 12.26
CA ASP A 1034 -2.71 -18.60 11.52
C ASP A 1034 -3.06 -18.77 10.04
N PHE A 1035 -4.30 -19.18 9.72
CA PHE A 1035 -4.74 -19.23 8.32
C PHE A 1035 -4.79 -17.84 7.69
N HIS A 1036 -5.36 -16.87 8.40
CA HIS A 1036 -5.44 -15.49 7.91
C HIS A 1036 -4.05 -14.92 7.60
N ASP A 1037 -3.13 -15.03 8.56
CA ASP A 1037 -1.76 -14.55 8.45
C ASP A 1037 -1.02 -15.26 7.31
N ASN A 1038 -1.13 -16.59 7.20
CA ASN A 1038 -0.50 -17.35 6.12
C ASN A 1038 -1.05 -16.98 4.74
N VAL A 1039 -2.38 -16.80 4.60
CA VAL A 1039 -2.96 -16.32 3.34
C VAL A 1039 -2.46 -14.91 3.03
N ARG A 1040 -2.36 -14.03 4.03
CA ARG A 1040 -1.92 -12.63 3.86
C ARG A 1040 -0.42 -12.46 3.65
N VAL A 1041 0.41 -13.42 4.05
CA VAL A 1041 1.81 -13.47 3.61
C VAL A 1041 1.87 -13.68 2.09
N VAL A 1042 0.92 -14.44 1.55
CA VAL A 1042 0.96 -14.97 0.19
C VAL A 1042 0.12 -14.18 -0.82
N ASP A 1043 -1.01 -13.60 -0.40
CA ASP A 1043 -1.91 -12.77 -1.21
C ASP A 1043 -2.55 -11.66 -0.36
N GLN A 1044 -2.02 -10.45 -0.55
CA GLN A 1044 -2.40 -9.25 0.20
C GLN A 1044 -3.53 -8.46 -0.46
N SER A 1045 -4.15 -8.99 -1.52
CA SER A 1045 -5.21 -8.28 -2.23
C SER A 1045 -6.51 -8.19 -1.41
N LEU A 1046 -7.31 -7.14 -1.64
CA LEU A 1046 -8.61 -6.96 -0.98
C LEU A 1046 -9.52 -8.19 -1.15
N LYS A 1047 -9.54 -8.73 -2.37
CA LYS A 1047 -10.23 -9.97 -2.76
C LYS A 1047 -9.17 -11.00 -3.16
N VAL A 1048 -8.82 -11.90 -2.23
CA VAL A 1048 -7.80 -12.93 -2.50
C VAL A 1048 -8.26 -13.88 -3.59
N THR A 1049 -7.30 -14.43 -4.34
CA THR A 1049 -7.63 -15.43 -5.35
C THR A 1049 -8.00 -16.76 -4.71
N ALA A 1050 -8.99 -17.47 -5.26
CA ALA A 1050 -9.44 -18.77 -4.74
C ALA A 1050 -8.28 -19.77 -4.60
N ALA A 1051 -7.36 -19.77 -5.57
CA ALA A 1051 -6.18 -20.65 -5.56
C ALA A 1051 -5.18 -20.33 -4.44
N THR A 1052 -5.12 -19.09 -3.93
CA THR A 1052 -4.21 -18.79 -2.83
C THR A 1052 -4.68 -19.42 -1.51
N LEU A 1053 -5.99 -19.55 -1.31
CA LEU A 1053 -6.55 -20.05 -0.05
C LEU A 1053 -6.09 -21.48 0.30
N THR A 1054 -5.65 -22.27 -0.68
CA THR A 1054 -5.07 -23.60 -0.45
C THR A 1054 -3.55 -23.65 -0.56
N LYS A 1055 -2.88 -22.55 -0.94
CA LYS A 1055 -1.41 -22.45 -1.03
C LYS A 1055 -0.79 -22.00 0.29
N VAL A 1056 -1.32 -22.50 1.40
CA VAL A 1056 -0.84 -22.21 2.76
C VAL A 1056 -0.43 -23.49 3.47
N PRO A 1057 0.54 -23.44 4.38
CA PRO A 1057 0.97 -24.61 5.16
C PRO A 1057 -0.17 -25.12 6.05
N PHE A 1058 -0.40 -26.44 6.07
CA PHE A 1058 -1.45 -27.06 6.88
C PHE A 1058 -0.97 -28.34 7.56
N ASP A 1059 -0.97 -28.35 8.90
CA ASP A 1059 -0.62 -29.50 9.73
C ASP A 1059 -1.90 -30.22 10.21
N LEU A 1060 -2.23 -31.32 9.55
CA LEU A 1060 -3.45 -32.08 9.84
C LEU A 1060 -3.48 -32.64 11.27
N ASP A 1061 -2.35 -33.09 11.81
CA ASP A 1061 -2.30 -33.70 13.15
C ASP A 1061 -2.48 -32.65 14.25
N HIS A 1062 -1.88 -31.48 14.07
CA HIS A 1062 -2.08 -30.35 14.98
C HIS A 1062 -3.54 -29.89 14.99
N TRP A 1063 -4.11 -29.62 13.81
CA TRP A 1063 -5.46 -29.06 13.71
C TRP A 1063 -6.55 -30.07 14.06
N THR A 1064 -6.31 -31.38 13.91
CA THR A 1064 -7.21 -32.42 14.44
C THR A 1064 -7.36 -32.30 15.96
N LYS A 1065 -6.27 -32.12 16.70
CA LYS A 1065 -6.31 -31.96 18.17
C LYS A 1065 -7.03 -30.68 18.58
N VAL A 1066 -6.76 -29.57 17.89
CA VAL A 1066 -7.46 -28.30 18.13
C VAL A 1066 -8.96 -28.45 17.89
N ALA A 1067 -9.35 -29.18 16.85
CA ALA A 1067 -10.76 -29.44 16.55
C ALA A 1067 -11.45 -30.32 17.59
N GLU A 1068 -10.77 -31.36 18.09
CA GLU A 1068 -11.29 -32.23 19.17
C GLU A 1068 -11.53 -31.45 20.47
N GLU A 1069 -10.68 -30.47 20.79
CA GLU A 1069 -10.85 -29.60 21.96
C GLU A 1069 -11.96 -28.56 21.75
N LYS A 1070 -12.03 -27.96 20.55
CA LYS A 1070 -12.97 -26.87 20.23
C LYS A 1070 -14.40 -27.38 19.99
N TYR A 1071 -14.53 -28.57 19.40
CA TYR A 1071 -15.77 -29.21 19.01
C TYR A 1071 -15.83 -30.66 19.52
N PRO A 1072 -15.88 -30.87 20.85
CA PRO A 1072 -15.81 -32.22 21.44
C PRO A 1072 -16.98 -33.13 21.05
N ASN A 1073 -18.12 -32.53 20.67
CA ASN A 1073 -19.31 -33.25 20.21
C ASN A 1073 -19.43 -33.29 18.67
N GLY A 1074 -18.47 -32.72 17.94
CA GLY A 1074 -18.53 -32.52 16.50
C GLY A 1074 -18.93 -31.10 16.09
N LEU A 1075 -18.83 -30.82 14.79
CA LEU A 1075 -19.18 -29.50 14.24
C LEU A 1075 -20.68 -29.22 14.31
N PRO A 1076 -21.10 -27.94 14.39
CA PRO A 1076 -22.51 -27.59 14.36
C PRO A 1076 -23.16 -28.10 13.06
N LYS A 1077 -24.34 -28.71 13.17
CA LYS A 1077 -25.21 -29.00 12.03
C LYS A 1077 -26.02 -27.75 11.62
N PRO A 1078 -26.62 -27.70 10.41
CA PRO A 1078 -27.34 -26.52 9.93
C PRO A 1078 -28.55 -26.15 10.81
N TYR A 1079 -28.59 -24.92 11.32
CA TYR A 1079 -29.72 -24.36 12.06
C TYR A 1079 -29.86 -22.86 11.79
N THR A 1080 -31.06 -22.31 11.92
CA THR A 1080 -31.29 -20.86 11.80
C THR A 1080 -32.67 -20.47 12.34
N ASP A 1081 -32.72 -19.28 12.93
CA ASP A 1081 -33.95 -18.58 13.31
C ASP A 1081 -34.34 -17.48 12.29
N ASP A 1082 -33.50 -17.26 11.26
CA ASP A 1082 -33.74 -16.28 10.20
C ASP A 1082 -34.77 -16.81 9.18
N PRO A 1083 -35.98 -16.24 9.12
CA PRO A 1083 -37.05 -16.74 8.27
C PRO A 1083 -36.80 -16.52 6.78
N THR A 1084 -35.74 -15.79 6.40
CA THR A 1084 -35.35 -15.61 4.99
C THR A 1084 -34.55 -16.80 4.45
N GLN A 1085 -34.09 -17.71 5.29
CA GLN A 1085 -33.23 -18.80 4.87
C GLN A 1085 -34.00 -20.08 4.50
N TRP A 1086 -33.51 -20.83 3.52
CA TRP A 1086 -34.15 -22.08 3.09
C TRP A 1086 -34.06 -23.21 4.14
N ILE A 1087 -33.08 -23.14 5.04
CA ILE A 1087 -32.90 -24.05 6.18
C ILE A 1087 -33.73 -23.66 7.43
N PHE A 1088 -34.54 -22.60 7.35
CA PHE A 1088 -35.38 -22.17 8.47
C PHE A 1088 -36.45 -23.21 8.81
N HIS A 1089 -36.59 -23.52 10.11
CA HIS A 1089 -37.51 -24.54 10.61
C HIS A 1089 -39.00 -24.23 10.38
N GLY A 1090 -39.33 -22.98 10.02
CA GLY A 1090 -40.68 -22.54 9.69
C GLY A 1090 -41.59 -22.27 10.89
N HIS A 1091 -41.36 -22.87 12.06
CA HIS A 1091 -42.18 -22.63 13.27
C HIS A 1091 -42.22 -21.14 13.70
N PRO A 1092 -43.40 -20.54 13.99
CA PRO A 1092 -43.49 -19.09 14.32
C PRO A 1092 -42.67 -18.64 15.52
N CYS A 1093 -42.73 -19.36 16.64
CA CYS A 1093 -42.05 -18.99 17.88
C CYS A 1093 -40.90 -19.92 18.29
N GLY A 1094 -40.58 -20.91 17.44
CA GLY A 1094 -39.50 -21.86 17.72
C GLY A 1094 -38.16 -21.16 17.62
N SER A 1095 -37.19 -21.58 18.43
CA SER A 1095 -35.82 -21.08 18.38
C SER A 1095 -34.83 -22.22 18.53
N VAL A 1096 -33.74 -22.16 17.76
CA VAL A 1096 -32.56 -23.00 17.92
C VAL A 1096 -31.33 -22.11 18.05
N ILE A 1097 -30.57 -22.35 19.11
CA ILE A 1097 -29.35 -21.59 19.42
C ILE A 1097 -28.15 -22.53 19.52
N TRP A 1098 -26.96 -21.96 19.37
CA TRP A 1098 -25.73 -22.64 19.77
C TRP A 1098 -25.49 -22.39 21.26
N ASP A 1099 -25.41 -23.47 22.05
CA ASP A 1099 -25.05 -23.41 23.46
C ASP A 1099 -23.53 -23.55 23.58
N ASP A 1100 -22.86 -22.45 23.94
CA ASP A 1100 -21.40 -22.43 24.03
C ASP A 1100 -20.85 -23.26 25.21
N GLY A 1101 -21.66 -23.46 26.26
CA GLY A 1101 -21.31 -24.30 27.40
C GLY A 1101 -21.38 -25.78 27.08
N GLN A 1102 -22.36 -26.20 26.28
CA GLN A 1102 -22.50 -27.58 25.82
C GLN A 1102 -21.73 -27.88 24.53
N LYS A 1103 -21.27 -26.83 23.82
CA LYS A 1103 -20.69 -26.92 22.47
C LYS A 1103 -21.59 -27.77 21.55
N TRP A 1104 -22.89 -27.51 21.60
CA TRP A 1104 -23.93 -28.24 20.88
C TRP A 1104 -25.12 -27.32 20.57
N THR A 1105 -26.00 -27.73 19.65
CA THR A 1105 -27.25 -27.03 19.38
C THR A 1105 -28.28 -27.30 20.48
N ALA A 1106 -29.09 -26.31 20.82
CA ALA A 1106 -30.12 -26.42 21.83
C ALA A 1106 -31.37 -25.63 21.46
N HIS A 1107 -32.52 -26.01 22.03
CA HIS A 1107 -33.73 -25.19 21.94
C HIS A 1107 -33.53 -23.88 22.70
N GLY A 1108 -33.66 -22.75 22.00
CA GLY A 1108 -33.57 -21.42 22.59
C GLY A 1108 -34.88 -20.96 23.25
N PRO A 1109 -34.87 -19.78 23.90
CA PRO A 1109 -36.09 -19.12 24.35
C PRO A 1109 -37.07 -18.95 23.19
N LEU A 1110 -38.37 -19.09 23.47
CA LEU A 1110 -39.40 -18.85 22.45
C LEU A 1110 -39.28 -17.43 21.90
N ARG A 1111 -39.28 -17.34 20.58
CA ARG A 1111 -39.15 -16.07 19.86
C ARG A 1111 -40.37 -15.20 20.13
N THR A 1112 -40.13 -13.90 20.32
CA THR A 1112 -41.16 -12.86 20.46
C THR A 1112 -40.89 -11.65 19.54
N ASP A 1113 -39.88 -11.76 18.67
CA ASP A 1113 -39.51 -10.72 17.73
C ASP A 1113 -40.53 -10.51 16.61
N ALA A 1114 -40.38 -9.42 15.86
CA ALA A 1114 -41.29 -9.08 14.76
C ALA A 1114 -41.38 -10.17 13.67
N GLY A 1115 -40.36 -11.03 13.55
CA GLY A 1115 -40.37 -12.16 12.62
C GLY A 1115 -41.43 -13.21 12.94
N VAL A 1116 -41.86 -13.35 14.20
CA VAL A 1116 -42.91 -14.30 14.59
C VAL A 1116 -44.22 -14.01 13.86
N LEU A 1117 -44.61 -12.72 13.79
CA LEU A 1117 -45.81 -12.30 13.08
C LEU A 1117 -45.69 -12.54 11.57
N GLN A 1118 -44.52 -12.28 10.99
CA GLN A 1118 -44.26 -12.48 9.56
C GLN A 1118 -44.37 -13.97 9.19
N VAL A 1119 -43.76 -14.84 10.01
CA VAL A 1119 -43.82 -16.29 9.83
C VAL A 1119 -45.25 -16.81 9.98
N ALA A 1120 -45.96 -16.35 11.01
CA ALA A 1120 -47.36 -16.72 11.25
C ALA A 1120 -48.29 -16.30 10.09
N VAL A 1121 -48.12 -15.09 9.55
CA VAL A 1121 -48.89 -14.60 8.40
C VAL A 1121 -48.57 -15.41 7.14
N ALA A 1122 -47.29 -15.68 6.86
CA ALA A 1122 -46.90 -16.49 5.71
C ALA A 1122 -47.50 -17.91 5.79
N ARG A 1123 -47.46 -18.54 6.97
CA ARG A 1123 -48.11 -19.84 7.21
C ARG A 1123 -49.63 -19.77 7.02
N LEU A 1124 -50.27 -18.72 7.50
CA LEU A 1124 -51.72 -18.54 7.36
C LEU A 1124 -52.14 -18.49 5.87
N LEU A 1125 -51.28 -17.94 5.02
CA LEU A 1125 -51.44 -17.91 3.56
C LEU A 1125 -50.99 -19.21 2.86
N GLY A 1126 -50.62 -20.25 3.62
CA GLY A 1126 -50.27 -21.56 3.10
C GLY A 1126 -48.80 -21.75 2.70
N TYR A 1127 -47.92 -20.77 2.96
CA TYR A 1127 -46.50 -20.91 2.66
C TYR A 1127 -45.80 -21.88 3.63
N ARG A 1128 -44.91 -22.71 3.09
CA ARG A 1128 -44.05 -23.65 3.83
C ARG A 1128 -42.61 -23.47 3.39
N TRP A 1129 -41.68 -23.50 4.34
CA TRP A 1129 -40.26 -23.33 4.04
C TRP A 1129 -39.67 -24.58 3.39
N PRO A 1130 -38.60 -24.46 2.57
CA PRO A 1130 -37.96 -25.61 1.92
C PRO A 1130 -37.56 -26.73 2.90
N ALA A 1131 -37.06 -26.39 4.09
CA ALA A 1131 -36.75 -27.37 5.15
C ALA A 1131 -37.93 -28.26 5.58
N GLU A 1132 -39.18 -27.80 5.42
CA GLU A 1132 -40.38 -28.59 5.70
C GLU A 1132 -40.81 -29.50 4.54
N LEU A 1133 -40.30 -29.22 3.34
CA LEU A 1133 -40.67 -29.88 2.09
C LEU A 1133 -39.64 -30.93 1.67
N ASP A 1134 -38.43 -30.85 2.23
CA ASP A 1134 -37.30 -31.73 1.96
C ASP A 1134 -36.92 -32.54 3.21
N PRO A 1135 -37.34 -33.82 3.29
CA PRO A 1135 -37.00 -34.69 4.42
C PRO A 1135 -35.51 -35.05 4.48
N ASP A 1136 -34.80 -34.95 3.36
CA ASP A 1136 -33.39 -35.36 3.23
C ASP A 1136 -32.42 -34.20 3.44
N MET A 1137 -32.92 -32.96 3.58
CA MET A 1137 -32.10 -31.78 3.88
C MET A 1137 -31.31 -31.99 5.17
N GLU A 1138 -30.00 -31.73 5.22
CA GLU A 1138 -29.26 -31.83 6.48
C GLU A 1138 -29.64 -30.67 7.43
N LEU A 1139 -30.06 -30.97 8.65
CA LEU A 1139 -30.40 -29.99 9.70
C LEU A 1139 -29.94 -30.50 11.07
N ALA A 1140 -29.73 -29.59 12.03
CA ALA A 1140 -29.57 -29.95 13.44
C ALA A 1140 -30.81 -30.67 13.99
N ASP A 1141 -30.62 -31.52 14.99
CA ASP A 1141 -31.71 -32.35 15.53
C ASP A 1141 -32.81 -31.49 16.15
N GLU A 1142 -32.44 -30.43 16.87
CA GLU A 1142 -33.38 -29.46 17.45
C GLU A 1142 -34.13 -28.67 16.37
N GLN A 1143 -33.46 -28.36 15.25
CA GLN A 1143 -34.07 -27.70 14.08
C GLN A 1143 -35.10 -28.63 13.44
N ARG A 1144 -34.75 -29.92 13.27
CA ARG A 1144 -35.65 -30.94 12.75
C ARG A 1144 -36.86 -31.16 13.66
N ALA A 1145 -36.66 -31.13 14.97
CA ALA A 1145 -37.75 -31.24 15.94
C ALA A 1145 -38.79 -30.12 15.76
N TRP A 1146 -38.36 -28.88 15.48
CA TRP A 1146 -39.29 -27.78 15.16
C TRP A 1146 -39.99 -27.96 13.81
N VAL A 1147 -39.28 -28.45 12.78
CA VAL A 1147 -39.90 -28.80 11.49
C VAL A 1147 -41.02 -29.83 11.69
N ASN A 1148 -40.78 -30.86 12.51
CA ASN A 1148 -41.74 -31.93 12.78
C ASN A 1148 -42.98 -31.48 13.56
N ARG A 1149 -42.93 -30.31 14.24
CA ARG A 1149 -44.08 -29.70 14.93
C ARG A 1149 -44.97 -28.90 13.99
N CYS A 1150 -44.41 -28.37 12.90
CA CYS A 1150 -45.14 -27.50 11.96
C CYS A 1150 -46.41 -28.10 11.31
N PRO A 1151 -46.53 -29.42 11.07
CA PRO A 1151 -47.78 -30.02 10.61
C PRO A 1151 -48.99 -29.76 11.52
N GLY A 1152 -48.78 -29.55 12.83
CA GLY A 1152 -49.85 -29.17 13.75
C GLY A 1152 -50.47 -27.79 13.46
N LEU A 1153 -49.75 -26.95 12.70
CA LEU A 1153 -50.16 -25.57 12.38
C LEU A 1153 -50.79 -25.44 10.99
N THR A 1154 -50.71 -26.47 10.13
CA THR A 1154 -51.22 -26.38 8.75
C THR A 1154 -52.75 -26.27 8.69
N GLY A 1155 -53.46 -26.75 9.72
CA GLY A 1155 -54.92 -26.65 9.80
C GLY A 1155 -55.47 -25.24 9.97
N TYR A 1156 -54.62 -24.24 10.23
CA TYR A 1156 -55.00 -22.83 10.34
C TYR A 1156 -54.91 -22.10 8.99
N ALA A 1157 -54.22 -22.66 8.00
CA ALA A 1157 -54.15 -22.10 6.65
C ALA A 1157 -55.42 -22.42 5.87
N ASP A 1158 -55.88 -21.48 5.04
CA ASP A 1158 -57.00 -21.74 4.13
C ASP A 1158 -56.50 -22.52 2.89
N GLY A 1159 -57.36 -23.39 2.34
CA GLY A 1159 -57.01 -24.26 1.22
C GLY A 1159 -56.77 -23.52 -0.09
N ASP A 1160 -57.28 -22.29 -0.22
CA ASP A 1160 -57.08 -21.40 -1.37
C ASP A 1160 -56.01 -20.31 -1.13
N GLY A 1161 -55.41 -20.26 0.07
CA GLY A 1161 -54.41 -19.26 0.45
C GLY A 1161 -54.97 -17.85 0.62
N ILE A 1162 -56.29 -17.68 0.71
CA ILE A 1162 -56.96 -16.38 0.85
C ILE A 1162 -57.38 -16.17 2.30
N VAL A 1163 -57.10 -14.97 2.83
CA VAL A 1163 -57.50 -14.59 4.19
C VAL A 1163 -58.23 -13.25 4.14
N CYS A 1164 -59.50 -13.26 4.54
CA CYS A 1164 -60.32 -12.06 4.57
C CYS A 1164 -59.94 -11.16 5.75
N ILE A 1165 -59.52 -9.91 5.47
CA ILE A 1165 -59.17 -8.93 6.51
C ILE A 1165 -60.40 -8.66 7.41
N PRO A 1166 -61.55 -8.18 6.88
CA PRO A 1166 -62.81 -8.27 7.59
C PRO A 1166 -63.46 -9.66 7.35
N PRO A 1167 -64.20 -10.22 8.32
CA PRO A 1167 -64.91 -11.48 8.13
C PRO A 1167 -65.98 -11.35 7.04
N VAL A 1168 -66.09 -12.36 6.15
CA VAL A 1168 -67.10 -12.42 5.08
C VAL A 1168 -67.85 -13.75 5.19
N ARG A 1169 -69.19 -13.71 5.14
CA ARG A 1169 -70.08 -14.90 5.07
C ARG A 1169 -69.82 -16.01 6.11
N GLY A 1170 -69.43 -15.64 7.34
CA GLY A 1170 -69.21 -16.58 8.43
C GLY A 1170 -67.77 -17.09 8.56
N GLU A 1171 -66.86 -16.64 7.71
CA GLU A 1171 -65.42 -16.85 7.89
C GLU A 1171 -64.88 -16.01 9.05
N VAL A 1172 -63.90 -16.57 9.74
CA VAL A 1172 -63.16 -15.91 10.83
C VAL A 1172 -62.27 -14.81 10.26
N SER A 1173 -62.16 -13.67 10.95
CA SER A 1173 -61.35 -12.52 10.52
C SER A 1173 -59.85 -12.87 10.45
N ALA A 1174 -59.08 -12.16 9.63
CA ALA A 1174 -57.63 -12.34 9.55
C ALA A 1174 -56.94 -12.24 10.92
N SER A 1175 -57.37 -11.28 11.76
CA SER A 1175 -56.82 -11.09 13.10
C SER A 1175 -57.11 -12.25 14.03
N ASP A 1176 -58.32 -12.81 13.99
CA ASP A 1176 -58.71 -13.94 14.83
C ASP A 1176 -58.02 -15.24 14.37
N ARG A 1177 -57.91 -15.46 13.06
CA ARG A 1177 -57.16 -16.61 12.51
C ARG A 1177 -55.68 -16.54 12.87
N LEU A 1178 -55.07 -15.35 12.73
CA LEU A 1178 -53.69 -15.12 13.12
C LEU A 1178 -53.49 -15.32 14.63
N LEU A 1179 -54.40 -14.81 15.46
CA LEU A 1179 -54.37 -15.00 16.91
C LEU A 1179 -54.46 -16.48 17.28
N ASN A 1180 -55.37 -17.24 16.65
CA ASN A 1180 -55.54 -18.67 16.90
C ASN A 1180 -54.31 -19.48 16.49
N LEU A 1181 -53.70 -19.17 15.33
CA LEU A 1181 -52.47 -19.81 14.89
C LEU A 1181 -51.33 -19.53 15.87
N LEU A 1182 -51.17 -18.28 16.30
CA LEU A 1182 -50.15 -17.90 17.29
C LEU A 1182 -50.40 -18.59 18.64
N ALA A 1183 -51.65 -18.60 19.12
CA ALA A 1183 -52.01 -19.28 20.36
C ALA A 1183 -51.64 -20.76 20.30
N ALA A 1184 -51.99 -21.45 19.21
CA ALA A 1184 -51.62 -22.84 18.98
C ALA A 1184 -50.11 -23.05 18.90
N ALA A 1185 -49.38 -22.19 18.20
CA ALA A 1185 -47.91 -22.28 18.11
C ALA A 1185 -47.24 -22.13 19.48
N TYR A 1186 -47.69 -21.20 20.32
CA TYR A 1186 -47.16 -21.02 21.68
C TYR A 1186 -47.65 -22.09 22.67
N GLU A 1187 -48.81 -22.69 22.46
CA GLU A 1187 -49.32 -23.81 23.27
C GLU A 1187 -48.58 -25.10 22.94
N GLN A 1188 -48.43 -25.44 21.65
CA GLN A 1188 -47.61 -26.54 21.16
C GLN A 1188 -46.16 -26.43 21.63
N ALA A 1189 -45.63 -25.21 21.73
CA ALA A 1189 -44.29 -24.97 22.23
C ALA A 1189 -44.13 -25.17 23.75
N LYS A 1190 -45.22 -25.20 24.51
CA LYS A 1190 -45.23 -25.42 25.98
C LYS A 1190 -45.40 -26.88 26.38
N GLU A 1191 -45.80 -27.77 25.48
CA GLU A 1191 -45.91 -29.20 25.79
C GLU A 1191 -44.52 -29.78 26.13
N PRO A 1192 -44.36 -30.45 27.28
CA PRO A 1192 -43.10 -31.07 27.64
C PRO A 1192 -42.74 -32.19 26.65
N GLN A 1193 -41.46 -32.31 26.30
CA GLN A 1193 -40.92 -33.47 25.60
C GLN A 1193 -41.38 -34.75 26.33
N MET A 1194 -42.26 -35.54 25.73
CA MET A 1194 -42.34 -36.94 26.12
C MET A 1194 -41.01 -37.57 25.73
N ASP A 1195 -40.28 -38.04 26.75
CA ASP A 1195 -39.12 -38.91 26.61
C ASP A 1195 -39.36 -39.94 25.51
N THR A 1196 -38.55 -39.86 24.46
CA THR A 1196 -38.24 -41.02 23.62
C THR A 1196 -36.89 -41.56 24.09
N ASP A 1197 -36.88 -41.99 25.34
CA ASP A 1197 -35.78 -42.75 25.92
C ASP A 1197 -35.98 -44.24 25.55
N GLU A 1198 -35.73 -44.58 24.29
CA GLU A 1198 -35.56 -45.96 23.83
C GLU A 1198 -34.42 -46.02 22.80
N HIS A 1199 -33.19 -45.82 23.28
CA HIS A 1199 -32.00 -46.64 22.98
C HIS A 1199 -30.70 -45.84 23.19
N ARG A 1200 -30.00 -46.11 24.31
CA ARG A 1200 -28.56 -46.41 24.35
C ARG A 1200 -28.13 -46.91 25.73
N SER A 1201 -28.27 -48.23 25.90
CA SER A 1201 -27.25 -49.09 26.50
C SER A 1201 -26.21 -49.46 25.46
#